data_AF-A0A507FCI9-F1
#
_entry.id   AF-A0A507FCI9-F1
#
_cell.length_a   1.000
_cell.length_b   1.000
_cell.length_c   1.000
_cell.angle_alpha   90.00
_cell.angle_beta   90.00
_cell.angle_gamma   90.00
#
_symmetry.space_group_name_H-M   'P 1'
#
loop_
_entity.id
_entity.type
_entity.pdbx_description
1 polymer ?
#
loop_
_entity_poly.entity_id
_entity_poly.type
_entity_poly.pdbx_seq_one_letter_code
_entity_poly.pdbx_strand_id
1 'polypeptide(L)'
;MSLARGQFRVEKDTFGELNVPADRYWGAQTQRSLMNFNIGGPTERMPEPVIKAFGVIKKAAAQVNMETGLDKTVGDAIVKAADEVIEGKLNDHFPLVVWQTGSGTQSNMNANEVISNRAIELLGGQLGSKKPVHPNDHVNQGQSSNDTFPTAMHVAAVDEIQHRLIPALEHLHAAMLVKVKAFDHLIKIGRTHLQDATPLTLGQEFSGYTTQIEYGIERVKATLPRLYNLAQGGTAVGTGLNTVKGYDVKIANQIAKITGLPFQTAPNKFEALAAHDAIVEASGALNVLAVSLNKIANDIRLLGSGPRCGLGELSLPENEPGSSIMPGKVNPTQCEAMTMVCAQVIGNHTAISVAGAQGHFELNVFKPVMIRNLLQSVRLLADASVSFTDNCVVGIQANEKKIAAIMNESLMLVTALNPYIGYDNAAKAAKKAHKEGTSLKEATVGLGLLSPEDFDKYVRPEQMIGPSDPKNQGLFNASRIAAPQLEPRTHLLLRAMTSEDQRRFKIYTRTGDKGTSALYTGERRAKDDAIFEALGTVDELSSYLGLAREFCEEANNGLEENLEKIQCILLDVGANVATPRGSASQFKLTRTEFDVDGSLTNELEDWIDELDKSLEPLKNFILPSGGRAASTLHVARNICRSAERKVVPLIAENMADASVGKYINRLSDYLFTAARHAAKFEGKAERIYKKPK
;
A
#
# COMPACT_ATOMS: atom_id res chain seq x y z
N MET A 1 33.62 -43.26 -9.48
CA MET A 1 33.12 -43.90 -10.74
C MET A 1 31.92 -43.08 -11.20
N SER A 2 31.94 -42.55 -12.42
CA SER A 2 30.78 -41.83 -12.98
C SER A 2 29.64 -42.84 -13.20
N LEU A 3 28.59 -42.78 -12.40
CA LEU A 3 27.39 -43.60 -12.56
C LEU A 3 26.65 -43.12 -13.81
N ALA A 4 26.42 -44.02 -14.77
CA ALA A 4 25.84 -43.71 -16.06
C ALA A 4 24.35 -43.33 -15.95
N ARG A 5 23.91 -42.32 -16.74
CA ARG A 5 22.48 -41.96 -16.88
C ARG A 5 21.65 -43.19 -17.25
N GLY A 6 20.57 -43.45 -16.51
CA GLY A 6 19.61 -44.53 -16.79
C GLY A 6 19.71 -45.77 -15.89
N GLN A 7 20.69 -45.83 -14.98
CA GLN A 7 20.74 -46.86 -13.94
C GLN A 7 19.92 -46.42 -12.71
N PHE A 8 19.30 -47.36 -12.00
CA PHE A 8 18.55 -47.13 -10.77
C PHE A 8 19.19 -47.86 -9.59
N ARG A 9 19.06 -47.29 -8.39
CA ARG A 9 19.27 -47.98 -7.12
C ARG A 9 17.94 -48.16 -6.40
N VAL A 10 17.81 -49.24 -5.64
CA VAL A 10 16.63 -49.49 -4.81
C VAL A 10 16.85 -48.83 -3.46
N GLU A 11 15.93 -47.95 -3.06
CA GLU A 11 15.84 -47.41 -1.71
C GLU A 11 14.49 -47.76 -1.08
N LYS A 12 14.41 -47.68 0.25
CA LYS A 12 13.22 -48.03 1.02
C LYS A 12 12.81 -46.92 1.98
N ASP A 13 11.52 -46.61 2.00
CA ASP A 13 10.85 -45.88 3.08
C ASP A 13 9.79 -46.77 3.75
N THR A 14 8.96 -46.19 4.62
CA THR A 14 7.93 -46.93 5.36
C THR A 14 6.82 -47.51 4.48
N PHE A 15 6.67 -47.04 3.23
CA PHE A 15 5.70 -47.55 2.27
C PHE A 15 6.29 -48.58 1.30
N GLY A 16 7.57 -48.90 1.40
CA GLY A 16 8.22 -49.96 0.62
C GLY A 16 9.37 -49.44 -0.25
N GLU A 17 9.75 -50.26 -1.23
CA GLU A 17 10.88 -50.03 -2.12
C GLU A 17 10.53 -49.13 -3.30
N LEU A 18 11.50 -48.33 -3.75
CA LEU A 18 11.40 -47.43 -4.89
C LEU A 18 12.71 -47.41 -5.68
N ASN A 19 12.59 -47.30 -7.01
CA ASN A 19 13.72 -47.08 -7.91
C ASN A 19 14.08 -45.59 -7.94
N VAL A 20 15.30 -45.29 -7.53
CA VAL A 20 15.86 -43.93 -7.52
C VAL A 20 17.01 -43.88 -8.54
N PRO A 21 17.10 -42.85 -9.41
CA PRO A 21 18.21 -42.74 -10.36
C PRO A 21 19.58 -42.79 -9.64
N ALA A 22 20.48 -43.64 -10.13
CA ALA A 22 21.77 -43.91 -9.49
C ALA A 22 22.70 -42.68 -9.47
N ASP A 23 22.54 -41.77 -10.42
CA ASP A 23 23.29 -40.51 -10.55
C ASP A 23 22.73 -39.36 -9.68
N ARG A 24 21.79 -39.65 -8.78
CA ARG A 24 21.12 -38.63 -7.94
C ARG A 24 21.26 -38.90 -6.46
N TYR A 25 21.61 -37.87 -5.67
CA TYR A 25 21.74 -37.99 -4.22
C TYR A 25 20.41 -38.01 -3.44
N TRP A 26 19.28 -37.61 -4.02
CA TRP A 26 17.99 -37.72 -3.30
C TRP A 26 17.58 -39.18 -3.11
N GLY A 27 16.73 -39.50 -2.12
CA GLY A 27 16.37 -40.87 -1.77
C GLY A 27 14.91 -41.23 -2.05
N ALA A 28 14.43 -42.28 -1.38
CA ALA A 28 13.08 -42.81 -1.57
C ALA A 28 11.97 -41.77 -1.34
N GLN A 29 12.08 -40.89 -0.34
CA GLN A 29 11.01 -39.94 -0.02
C GLN A 29 10.90 -38.84 -1.08
N THR A 30 12.04 -38.34 -1.56
CA THR A 30 12.05 -37.39 -2.68
C THR A 30 11.50 -38.03 -3.94
N GLN A 31 11.91 -39.26 -4.25
CA GLN A 31 11.39 -39.98 -5.42
C GLN A 31 9.88 -40.17 -5.35
N ARG A 32 9.35 -40.51 -4.17
CA ARG A 32 7.90 -40.64 -3.94
C ARG A 32 7.17 -39.31 -4.07
N SER A 33 7.72 -38.24 -3.51
CA SER A 33 7.15 -36.88 -3.64
C SER A 33 7.08 -36.46 -5.11
N LEU A 34 8.13 -36.72 -5.89
CA LEU A 34 8.17 -36.40 -7.31
C LEU A 34 7.08 -37.11 -8.12
N MET A 35 6.77 -38.36 -7.77
CA MET A 35 5.67 -39.13 -8.39
C MET A 35 4.29 -38.60 -8.02
N ASN A 36 4.12 -38.08 -6.80
CA ASN A 36 2.83 -37.67 -6.26
C ASN A 36 2.49 -36.19 -6.51
N PHE A 37 3.48 -35.34 -6.70
CA PHE A 37 3.33 -33.89 -6.84
C PHE A 37 3.93 -33.40 -8.17
N ASN A 38 3.36 -33.87 -9.28
CA ASN A 38 3.79 -33.49 -10.64
C ASN A 38 2.97 -32.30 -11.17
N ILE A 39 2.97 -31.18 -10.44
CA ILE A 39 2.17 -29.99 -10.75
C ILE A 39 3.09 -28.90 -11.31
N GLY A 40 2.82 -28.41 -12.52
CA GLY A 40 3.52 -27.29 -13.15
C GLY A 40 4.89 -27.61 -13.78
N GLY A 41 5.51 -28.74 -13.43
CA GLY A 41 6.74 -29.22 -14.06
C GLY A 41 8.00 -28.45 -13.63
N PRO A 42 9.10 -28.52 -14.41
CA PRO A 42 10.40 -28.00 -14.00
C PRO A 42 10.47 -26.50 -13.69
N THR A 43 9.56 -25.69 -14.23
CA THR A 43 9.49 -24.23 -13.98
C THR A 43 8.98 -23.91 -12.58
N GLU A 44 8.26 -24.84 -11.96
CA GLU A 44 7.67 -24.71 -10.63
C GLU A 44 8.52 -25.38 -9.54
N ARG A 45 9.79 -25.70 -9.83
CA ARG A 45 10.73 -26.22 -8.83
C ARG A 45 10.88 -25.26 -7.65
N MET A 46 11.17 -25.83 -6.47
CA MET A 46 11.48 -25.05 -5.28
C MET A 46 12.61 -24.05 -5.58
N PRO A 47 12.50 -22.76 -5.20
CA PRO A 47 13.53 -21.76 -5.51
C PRO A 47 14.90 -22.14 -4.95
N GLU A 48 15.94 -21.90 -5.74
CA GLU A 48 17.35 -22.09 -5.35
C GLU A 48 17.70 -21.43 -4.00
N PRO A 49 17.26 -20.20 -3.67
CA PRO A 49 17.56 -19.60 -2.36
C PRO A 49 17.06 -20.44 -1.18
N VAL A 50 15.92 -21.14 -1.33
CA VAL A 50 15.40 -22.04 -0.28
C VAL A 50 16.29 -23.28 -0.14
N ILE A 51 16.81 -23.81 -1.26
CA ILE A 51 17.74 -24.95 -1.26
C ILE A 51 19.04 -24.57 -0.55
N LYS A 52 19.61 -23.41 -0.86
CA LYS A 52 20.82 -22.89 -0.17
C LYS A 52 20.57 -22.68 1.32
N ALA A 53 19.41 -22.12 1.69
CA ALA A 53 19.02 -21.94 3.08
C ALA A 53 18.92 -23.27 3.84
N PHE A 54 18.44 -24.35 3.20
CA PHE A 54 18.51 -25.68 3.79
C PHE A 54 19.96 -26.12 4.05
N GLY A 55 20.88 -25.90 3.11
CA GLY A 55 22.31 -26.14 3.32
C GLY A 55 22.84 -25.41 4.57
N VAL A 56 22.53 -24.12 4.72
CA VAL A 56 22.91 -23.32 5.91
C VAL A 56 22.38 -23.94 7.20
N ILE A 57 21.10 -24.31 7.24
CA ILE A 57 20.46 -24.86 8.44
C ILE A 57 21.04 -26.22 8.80
N LYS A 58 21.24 -27.11 7.82
CA LYS A 58 21.79 -28.45 8.08
C LYS A 58 23.26 -28.41 8.50
N LYS A 59 24.05 -27.47 7.94
CA LYS A 59 25.40 -27.17 8.44
C LYS A 59 25.37 -26.72 9.90
N ALA A 60 24.53 -25.73 10.22
CA ALA A 60 24.39 -25.21 11.58
C ALA A 60 23.95 -26.31 12.56
N ALA A 61 22.96 -27.11 12.19
CA ALA A 61 22.45 -28.20 13.01
C ALA A 61 23.52 -29.26 13.30
N ALA A 62 24.29 -29.69 12.28
CA ALA A 62 25.37 -30.64 12.49
C ALA A 62 26.45 -30.10 13.44
N GLN A 63 26.83 -28.83 13.27
CA GLN A 63 27.81 -28.18 14.14
C GLN A 63 27.34 -28.11 15.60
N VAL A 64 26.07 -27.73 15.83
CA VAL A 64 25.48 -27.69 17.17
C VAL A 64 25.33 -29.10 17.76
N ASN A 65 24.86 -30.07 16.98
CA ASN A 65 24.62 -31.43 17.46
C ASN A 65 25.91 -32.19 17.79
N MET A 66 27.04 -31.86 17.16
CA MET A 66 28.35 -32.41 17.55
C MET A 66 28.75 -32.03 18.99
N GLU A 67 28.27 -30.89 19.51
CA GLU A 67 28.49 -30.52 20.91
C GLU A 67 27.66 -31.38 21.89
N THR A 68 26.58 -32.01 21.41
CA THR A 68 25.59 -32.70 22.24
C THR A 68 25.45 -34.19 21.94
N GLY A 69 26.33 -34.76 21.12
CA GLY A 69 26.45 -36.22 20.97
C GLY A 69 26.42 -36.77 19.54
N LEU A 70 26.31 -35.95 18.50
CA LEU A 70 26.53 -36.41 17.11
C LEU A 70 28.01 -36.75 16.93
N ASP A 71 28.29 -37.95 16.38
CA ASP A 71 29.67 -38.36 16.06
C ASP A 71 30.36 -37.31 15.17
N LYS A 72 31.60 -36.96 15.53
CA LYS A 72 32.34 -35.88 14.86
C LYS A 72 32.64 -36.21 13.40
N THR A 73 32.96 -37.46 13.08
CA THR A 73 33.26 -37.87 11.70
C THR A 73 32.02 -37.75 10.81
N VAL A 74 30.87 -38.20 11.33
CA VAL A 74 29.56 -38.04 10.67
C VAL A 74 29.20 -36.55 10.53
N GLY A 75 29.34 -35.77 11.60
CA GLY A 75 29.04 -34.34 11.61
C GLY A 75 29.90 -33.54 10.63
N ASP A 76 31.21 -33.78 10.58
CA ASP A 76 32.13 -33.13 9.65
C ASP A 76 31.79 -33.46 8.18
N ALA A 77 31.34 -34.70 7.89
CA ALA A 77 30.89 -35.08 6.56
C ALA A 77 29.57 -34.40 6.16
N ILE A 78 28.63 -34.26 7.10
CA ILE A 78 27.38 -33.50 6.89
C ILE A 78 27.69 -32.02 6.61
N VAL A 79 28.61 -31.41 7.36
CA VAL A 79 29.03 -30.02 7.16
C VAL A 79 29.57 -29.81 5.74
N LYS A 80 30.47 -30.69 5.27
CA LYS A 80 31.03 -30.59 3.90
C LYS A 80 29.96 -30.76 2.82
N ALA A 81 29.06 -31.73 2.98
CA ALA A 81 27.96 -31.94 2.04
C ALA A 81 26.98 -30.74 2.01
N ALA A 82 26.70 -30.16 3.19
CA ALA A 82 25.87 -28.98 3.30
C ALA A 82 26.53 -27.74 2.67
N ASP A 83 27.85 -27.60 2.76
CA ASP A 83 28.61 -26.54 2.05
C ASP A 83 28.43 -26.64 0.53
N GLU A 84 28.47 -27.84 -0.04
CA GLU A 84 28.21 -28.02 -1.48
C GLU A 84 26.77 -27.64 -1.88
N VAL A 85 25.79 -27.80 -0.97
CA VAL A 85 24.41 -27.30 -1.17
C VAL A 85 24.38 -25.77 -1.14
N ILE A 86 25.04 -25.13 -0.17
CA ILE A 86 25.12 -23.66 -0.05
C ILE A 86 25.75 -23.05 -1.30
N GLU A 87 26.82 -23.68 -1.80
CA GLU A 87 27.54 -23.27 -3.00
C GLU A 87 26.76 -23.53 -4.31
N GLY A 88 25.60 -24.20 -4.25
CA GLY A 88 24.76 -24.51 -5.41
C GLY A 88 25.27 -25.67 -6.29
N LYS A 89 26.32 -26.38 -5.86
CA LYS A 89 26.91 -27.51 -6.62
C LYS A 89 25.95 -28.69 -6.78
N LEU A 90 24.96 -28.79 -5.89
CA LEU A 90 24.01 -29.90 -5.84
C LEU A 90 22.58 -29.54 -6.28
N ASN A 91 22.37 -28.38 -6.93
CA ASN A 91 21.04 -27.88 -7.31
C ASN A 91 20.22 -28.88 -8.14
N ASP A 92 20.85 -29.70 -8.98
CA ASP A 92 20.16 -30.71 -9.80
C ASP A 92 19.61 -31.90 -8.99
N HIS A 93 19.94 -31.98 -7.69
CA HIS A 93 19.43 -33.02 -6.77
C HIS A 93 18.19 -32.58 -5.99
N PHE A 94 17.62 -31.42 -6.32
CA PHE A 94 16.42 -30.87 -5.70
C PHE A 94 15.29 -30.72 -6.72
N PRO A 95 14.62 -31.81 -7.12
CA PRO A 95 13.70 -31.79 -8.25
C PRO A 95 12.27 -31.41 -7.89
N LEU A 96 11.97 -31.25 -6.59
CA LEU A 96 10.61 -31.05 -6.09
C LEU A 96 10.06 -29.66 -6.44
N VAL A 97 8.74 -29.61 -6.65
CA VAL A 97 8.00 -28.39 -6.98
C VAL A 97 7.53 -27.64 -5.73
N VAL A 98 7.17 -26.37 -5.90
CA VAL A 98 6.51 -25.54 -4.90
C VAL A 98 5.19 -26.15 -4.44
N TRP A 99 4.46 -26.76 -5.38
CA TRP A 99 3.14 -27.37 -5.19
C TRP A 99 3.23 -28.76 -4.57
N GLN A 100 3.81 -28.83 -3.38
CA GLN A 100 4.09 -30.04 -2.61
C GLN A 100 3.29 -30.04 -1.29
N THR A 101 3.66 -30.88 -0.30
CA THR A 101 3.11 -30.75 1.06
C THR A 101 3.23 -29.31 1.57
N GLY A 102 2.13 -28.77 2.08
CA GLY A 102 2.02 -27.37 2.49
C GLY A 102 2.95 -26.91 3.62
N SER A 103 3.44 -27.84 4.44
CA SER A 103 4.48 -27.58 5.46
C SER A 103 5.89 -27.45 4.88
N GLY A 104 6.09 -27.88 3.63
CA GLY A 104 7.41 -28.01 3.02
C GLY A 104 8.24 -29.23 3.47
N THR A 105 7.60 -30.19 4.16
CA THR A 105 8.23 -31.44 4.64
C THR A 105 9.02 -32.17 3.57
N GLN A 106 8.49 -32.26 2.36
CA GLN A 106 9.14 -33.01 1.29
C GLN A 106 10.46 -32.37 0.85
N SER A 107 10.55 -31.03 0.80
CA SER A 107 11.83 -30.34 0.55
C SER A 107 12.81 -30.45 1.72
N ASN A 108 12.34 -30.46 2.97
CA ASN A 108 13.22 -30.76 4.12
C ASN A 108 13.81 -32.17 3.99
N MET A 109 12.99 -33.16 3.66
CA MET A 109 13.43 -34.54 3.46
C MET A 109 14.35 -34.68 2.24
N ASN A 110 14.10 -33.93 1.17
CA ASN A 110 14.99 -33.88 0.03
C ASN A 110 16.38 -33.36 0.41
N ALA A 111 16.46 -32.28 1.20
CA ALA A 111 17.74 -31.80 1.73
C ALA A 111 18.42 -32.84 2.61
N ASN A 112 17.66 -33.49 3.51
CA ASN A 112 18.19 -34.54 4.38
C ASN A 112 18.78 -35.72 3.59
N GLU A 113 18.05 -36.21 2.58
CA GLU A 113 18.49 -37.33 1.74
C GLU A 113 19.71 -36.98 0.89
N VAL A 114 19.73 -35.80 0.26
CA VAL A 114 20.86 -35.34 -0.55
C VAL A 114 22.12 -35.21 0.30
N ILE A 115 22.02 -34.54 1.45
CA ILE A 115 23.16 -34.32 2.35
C ILE A 115 23.62 -35.65 2.97
N SER A 116 22.69 -36.53 3.36
CA SER A 116 23.01 -37.88 3.86
C SER A 116 23.79 -38.68 2.82
N ASN A 117 23.29 -38.80 1.59
CA ASN A 117 23.94 -39.58 0.56
C ASN A 117 25.28 -38.99 0.12
N ARG A 118 25.39 -37.66 0.06
CA ARG A 118 26.66 -37.01 -0.23
C ARG A 118 27.68 -37.21 0.90
N ALA A 119 27.26 -37.12 2.16
CA ALA A 119 28.12 -37.40 3.30
C ALA A 119 28.56 -38.87 3.36
N ILE A 120 27.67 -39.81 3.00
CA ILE A 120 28.01 -41.24 2.86
C ILE A 120 29.10 -41.42 1.80
N GLU A 121 28.96 -40.80 0.64
CA GLU A 121 29.96 -40.89 -0.42
C GLU A 121 31.31 -40.31 0.01
N LEU A 122 31.32 -39.17 0.71
CA LEU A 122 32.54 -38.58 1.28
C LEU A 122 33.24 -39.50 2.29
N LEU A 123 32.49 -40.39 2.93
CA LEU A 123 32.98 -41.40 3.88
C LEU A 123 33.24 -42.76 3.22
N GLY A 124 33.13 -42.86 1.88
CA GLY A 124 33.37 -44.10 1.13
C GLY A 124 32.27 -45.16 1.27
N GLY A 125 31.08 -44.78 1.75
CA GLY A 125 29.94 -45.67 1.89
C GLY A 125 29.10 -45.81 0.62
N GLN A 126 28.04 -46.61 0.71
CA GLN A 126 27.12 -46.87 -0.40
C GLN A 126 25.88 -45.96 -0.32
N LEU A 127 25.60 -45.19 -1.37
CA LEU A 127 24.39 -44.36 -1.48
C LEU A 127 23.12 -45.18 -1.23
N GLY A 128 22.16 -44.60 -0.53
CA GLY A 128 20.88 -45.20 -0.17
C GLY A 128 20.92 -46.17 1.02
N SER A 129 22.11 -46.56 1.48
CA SER A 129 22.27 -47.44 2.65
C SER A 129 21.86 -46.79 3.98
N LYS A 130 21.83 -45.44 4.01
CA LYS A 130 21.65 -44.62 5.22
C LYS A 130 22.70 -44.89 6.30
N LYS A 131 23.85 -45.45 5.91
CA LYS A 131 25.00 -45.74 6.77
C LYS A 131 26.29 -45.20 6.13
N PRO A 132 27.16 -44.53 6.90
CA PRO A 132 27.03 -44.21 8.33
C PRO A 132 26.10 -43.02 8.64
N VAL A 133 25.57 -42.32 7.62
CA VAL A 133 24.78 -41.09 7.82
C VAL A 133 23.30 -41.31 7.55
N HIS A 134 22.46 -41.36 8.59
CA HIS A 134 21.01 -41.48 8.43
C HIS A 134 20.36 -40.11 8.17
N PRO A 135 19.45 -39.96 7.19
CA PRO A 135 18.84 -38.67 6.86
C PRO A 135 17.97 -38.11 7.99
N ASN A 136 17.34 -38.95 8.81
CA ASN A 136 16.53 -38.48 9.95
C ASN A 136 17.38 -38.35 11.22
N ASP A 137 18.04 -39.44 11.59
CA ASP A 137 18.67 -39.58 12.92
C ASP A 137 19.94 -38.74 13.05
N HIS A 138 20.60 -38.40 11.93
CA HIS A 138 21.80 -37.55 11.93
C HIS A 138 21.53 -36.19 11.27
N VAL A 139 21.08 -36.16 10.00
CA VAL A 139 20.93 -34.88 9.27
C VAL A 139 19.75 -34.04 9.79
N ASN A 140 18.66 -34.70 10.22
CA ASN A 140 17.49 -34.06 10.81
C ASN A 140 17.45 -34.15 12.36
N GLN A 141 18.58 -34.48 13.00
CA GLN A 141 18.65 -34.62 14.45
C GLN A 141 18.25 -33.30 15.14
N GLY A 142 17.35 -33.39 16.11
CA GLY A 142 16.85 -32.24 16.89
C GLY A 142 15.92 -31.28 16.12
N GLN A 143 15.51 -31.65 14.91
CA GLN A 143 14.73 -30.81 13.99
C GLN A 143 13.39 -31.46 13.63
N SER A 144 12.45 -30.64 13.16
CA SER A 144 11.18 -31.06 12.57
C SER A 144 11.01 -30.39 11.22
N SER A 145 10.35 -31.04 10.27
CA SER A 145 10.00 -30.35 9.02
C SER A 145 9.20 -29.06 9.27
N ASN A 146 8.37 -29.05 10.31
CA ASN A 146 7.52 -27.92 10.65
C ASN A 146 8.31 -26.70 11.12
N ASP A 147 9.47 -26.87 11.76
CA ASP A 147 10.34 -25.77 12.19
C ASP A 147 11.54 -25.50 11.27
N THR A 148 11.90 -26.45 10.41
CA THR A 148 13.02 -26.32 9.47
C THR A 148 12.63 -25.53 8.22
N PHE A 149 11.48 -25.84 7.59
CA PHE A 149 11.05 -25.10 6.39
C PHE A 149 10.77 -23.61 6.65
N PRO A 150 10.03 -23.18 7.69
CA PRO A 150 9.88 -21.75 7.99
C PRO A 150 11.22 -21.06 8.27
N THR A 151 12.17 -21.75 8.93
CA THR A 151 13.53 -21.24 9.11
C THR A 151 14.22 -21.04 7.75
N ALA A 152 14.09 -21.98 6.82
CA ALA A 152 14.65 -21.86 5.47
C ALA A 152 14.02 -20.70 4.68
N MET A 153 12.71 -20.47 4.84
CA MET A 153 12.01 -19.34 4.22
C MET A 153 12.61 -18.00 4.67
N HIS A 154 12.79 -17.83 5.99
CA HIS A 154 13.32 -16.61 6.57
C HIS A 154 14.79 -16.38 6.17
N VAL A 155 15.63 -17.43 6.24
CA VAL A 155 17.03 -17.34 5.82
C VAL A 155 17.14 -16.95 4.34
N ALA A 156 16.38 -17.61 3.46
CA ALA A 156 16.38 -17.30 2.03
C ALA A 156 15.88 -15.88 1.73
N ALA A 157 14.78 -15.46 2.37
CA ALA A 157 14.19 -14.14 2.15
C ALA A 157 15.15 -13.02 2.60
N VAL A 158 15.72 -13.13 3.79
CA VAL A 158 16.63 -12.12 4.33
C VAL A 158 17.91 -12.04 3.48
N ASP A 159 18.49 -13.18 3.11
CA ASP A 159 19.71 -13.21 2.28
C ASP A 159 19.48 -12.49 0.93
N GLU A 160 18.39 -12.83 0.24
CA GLU A 160 18.05 -12.20 -1.05
C GLU A 160 17.66 -10.71 -0.88
N ILE A 161 16.99 -10.32 0.20
CA ILE A 161 16.68 -8.90 0.45
C ILE A 161 17.96 -8.10 0.70
N GLN A 162 18.85 -8.60 1.56
CA GLN A 162 20.07 -7.90 1.99
C GLN A 162 21.13 -7.84 0.90
N HIS A 163 21.35 -8.96 0.19
CA HIS A 163 22.47 -9.07 -0.74
C HIS A 163 22.08 -8.84 -2.20
N ARG A 164 20.77 -8.81 -2.53
CA ARG A 164 20.31 -8.52 -3.90
C ARG A 164 19.44 -7.27 -3.99
N LEU A 165 18.32 -7.23 -3.28
CA LEU A 165 17.32 -6.17 -3.47
C LEU A 165 17.78 -4.81 -2.96
N ILE A 166 18.26 -4.73 -1.72
CA ILE A 166 18.70 -3.45 -1.14
C ILE A 166 19.83 -2.82 -1.97
N PRO A 167 20.90 -3.54 -2.35
CA PRO A 167 21.93 -2.98 -3.23
C PRO A 167 21.40 -2.52 -4.60
N ALA A 168 20.48 -3.28 -5.21
CA ALA A 168 19.87 -2.89 -6.49
C ALA A 168 19.05 -1.59 -6.40
N LEU A 169 18.32 -1.39 -5.30
CA LEU A 169 17.58 -0.16 -5.06
C LEU A 169 18.50 1.01 -4.71
N GLU A 170 19.57 0.77 -3.95
CA GLU A 170 20.59 1.78 -3.65
C GLU A 170 21.33 2.23 -4.92
N HIS A 171 21.58 1.32 -5.87
CA HIS A 171 22.11 1.65 -7.19
C HIS A 171 21.18 2.55 -8.00
N LEU A 172 19.89 2.20 -8.07
CA LEU A 172 18.87 3.03 -8.73
C LEU A 172 18.74 4.41 -8.06
N HIS A 173 18.71 4.44 -6.73
CA HIS A 173 18.63 5.67 -5.94
C HIS A 173 19.82 6.60 -6.23
N ALA A 174 21.04 6.06 -6.25
CA ALA A 174 22.25 6.83 -6.55
C ALA A 174 22.21 7.43 -7.97
N ALA A 175 21.76 6.67 -8.96
CA ALA A 175 21.62 7.17 -10.33
C ALA A 175 20.56 8.28 -10.46
N MET A 176 19.43 8.15 -9.74
CA MET A 176 18.40 9.19 -9.69
C MET A 176 18.92 10.48 -9.05
N LEU A 177 19.69 10.39 -7.96
CA LEU A 177 20.33 11.57 -7.33
C LEU A 177 21.27 12.33 -8.28
N VAL A 178 21.98 11.62 -9.16
CA VAL A 178 22.79 12.26 -10.21
C VAL A 178 21.91 13.06 -11.18
N LYS A 179 20.75 12.51 -11.57
CA LYS A 179 19.79 13.21 -12.44
C LYS A 179 19.12 14.41 -11.75
N VAL A 180 18.80 14.31 -10.46
CA VAL A 180 18.30 15.46 -9.67
C VAL A 180 19.25 16.65 -9.81
N LYS A 181 20.55 16.44 -9.55
CA LYS A 181 21.56 17.50 -9.65
C LYS A 181 21.72 18.01 -11.08
N ALA A 182 21.75 17.11 -12.07
CA ALA A 182 21.90 17.49 -13.46
C ALA A 182 20.71 18.35 -13.97
N PHE A 183 19.52 18.12 -13.43
CA PHE A 183 18.27 18.75 -13.89
C PHE A 183 17.77 19.89 -12.98
N ASP A 184 18.52 20.23 -11.93
CA ASP A 184 18.08 21.19 -10.90
C ASP A 184 17.78 22.59 -11.44
N HIS A 185 18.47 23.00 -12.50
CA HIS A 185 18.30 24.31 -13.14
C HIS A 185 17.26 24.32 -14.28
N LEU A 186 16.75 23.15 -14.70
CA LEU A 186 15.87 23.02 -15.86
C LEU A 186 14.41 23.21 -15.46
N ILE A 187 13.88 24.41 -15.65
CA ILE A 187 12.49 24.74 -15.32
C ILE A 187 11.55 24.19 -16.40
N LYS A 188 10.54 23.43 -15.99
CA LYS A 188 9.48 22.88 -16.83
C LYS A 188 8.09 23.21 -16.28
N ILE A 189 7.08 23.00 -17.11
CA ILE A 189 5.67 23.14 -16.69
C ILE A 189 5.27 21.92 -15.86
N GLY A 190 4.71 22.18 -14.68
CA GLY A 190 4.10 21.13 -13.86
C GLY A 190 2.83 20.59 -14.51
N ARG A 191 2.43 19.38 -14.14
CA ARG A 191 1.14 18.83 -14.56
C ARG A 191 0.38 18.23 -13.39
N THR A 192 -0.84 18.70 -13.19
CA THR A 192 -1.81 18.14 -12.25
C THR A 192 -3.07 17.79 -13.02
N HIS A 193 -3.61 16.58 -12.84
CA HIS A 193 -4.71 16.06 -13.66
C HIS A 193 -4.39 16.01 -15.17
N LEU A 194 -3.10 15.85 -15.52
CA LEU A 194 -2.56 15.93 -16.88
C LEU A 194 -2.71 17.29 -17.58
N GLN A 195 -3.24 18.31 -16.90
CA GLN A 195 -3.32 19.68 -17.40
C GLN A 195 -2.05 20.46 -17.03
N ASP A 196 -1.73 21.47 -17.84
CA ASP A 196 -0.68 22.43 -17.51
C ASP A 196 -0.93 23.05 -16.13
N ALA A 197 0.13 23.17 -15.34
CA ALA A 197 0.12 23.79 -14.02
C ALA A 197 1.29 24.78 -13.87
N THR A 198 1.56 25.26 -12.65
CA THR A 198 2.68 26.16 -12.38
C THR A 198 4.04 25.47 -12.60
N PRO A 199 5.12 26.23 -12.84
CA PRO A 199 6.44 25.68 -13.07
C PRO A 199 7.05 24.94 -11.86
N LEU A 200 7.94 24.00 -12.15
CA LEU A 200 8.90 23.39 -11.23
C LEU A 200 10.16 23.01 -12.01
N THR A 201 11.27 22.74 -11.33
CA THR A 201 12.45 22.21 -12.02
C THR A 201 12.30 20.70 -12.25
N LEU A 202 12.91 20.20 -13.33
CA LEU A 202 12.99 18.77 -13.58
C LEU A 202 13.79 18.06 -12.48
N GLY A 203 14.74 18.75 -11.84
CA GLY A 203 15.40 18.29 -10.62
C GLY A 203 14.43 18.13 -9.43
N GLN A 204 13.52 19.09 -9.20
CA GLN A 204 12.46 18.97 -8.19
C GLN A 204 11.54 17.77 -8.47
N GLU A 205 11.16 17.54 -9.73
CA GLU A 205 10.37 16.37 -10.12
C GLU A 205 11.09 15.04 -9.82
N PHE A 206 12.36 14.91 -10.24
CA PHE A 206 13.19 13.73 -9.97
C PHE A 206 13.50 13.55 -8.47
N SER A 207 13.50 14.63 -7.68
CA SER A 207 13.68 14.55 -6.24
C SER A 207 12.53 13.79 -5.58
N GLY A 208 11.30 13.97 -6.08
CA GLY A 208 10.14 13.19 -5.65
C GLY A 208 10.33 11.69 -5.88
N TYR A 209 10.83 11.30 -7.07
CA TYR A 209 11.12 9.89 -7.39
C TYR A 209 12.18 9.31 -6.46
N THR A 210 13.24 10.08 -6.23
CA THR A 210 14.37 9.71 -5.38
C THR A 210 13.89 9.45 -3.95
N THR A 211 13.09 10.35 -3.37
CA THR A 211 12.50 10.17 -2.03
C THR A 211 11.56 8.96 -1.97
N GLN A 212 10.79 8.67 -3.03
CA GLN A 212 9.96 7.46 -3.06
C GLN A 212 10.79 6.17 -3.01
N ILE A 213 11.95 6.13 -3.68
CA ILE A 213 12.87 4.99 -3.66
C ILE A 213 13.54 4.87 -2.28
N GLU A 214 14.03 5.98 -1.71
CA GLU A 214 14.61 6.04 -0.37
C GLU A 214 13.65 5.46 0.69
N TYR A 215 12.41 5.96 0.73
CA TYR A 215 11.39 5.43 1.64
C TYR A 215 11.01 3.98 1.32
N GLY A 216 11.15 3.54 0.06
CA GLY A 216 11.00 2.14 -0.32
C GLY A 216 12.06 1.25 0.36
N ILE A 217 13.32 1.66 0.29
CA ILE A 217 14.45 0.98 0.95
C ILE A 217 14.24 0.94 2.46
N GLU A 218 13.87 2.06 3.08
CA GLU A 218 13.60 2.13 4.51
C GLU A 218 12.48 1.18 4.95
N ARG A 219 11.37 1.13 4.21
CA ARG A 219 10.24 0.21 4.49
C ARG A 219 10.67 -1.25 4.41
N VAL A 220 11.45 -1.62 3.38
CA VAL A 220 11.97 -2.99 3.26
C VAL A 220 12.89 -3.33 4.43
N LYS A 221 13.88 -2.46 4.74
CA LYS A 221 14.79 -2.64 5.87
C LYS A 221 14.04 -2.74 7.20
N ALA A 222 12.94 -2.02 7.37
CA ALA A 222 12.13 -2.05 8.58
C ALA A 222 11.49 -3.42 8.84
N THR A 223 11.29 -4.27 7.83
CA THR A 223 10.70 -5.62 7.97
C THR A 223 11.70 -6.69 8.44
N LEU A 224 13.00 -6.47 8.20
CA LEU A 224 14.07 -7.43 8.50
C LEU A 224 14.11 -7.90 9.97
N PRO A 225 13.90 -7.05 11.00
CA PRO A 225 13.91 -7.49 12.40
C PRO A 225 13.00 -8.68 12.71
N ARG A 226 11.84 -8.79 12.04
CA ARG A 226 10.90 -9.90 12.26
C ARG A 226 11.26 -11.12 11.42
N LEU A 227 11.81 -10.93 10.22
CA LEU A 227 12.35 -12.01 9.40
C LEU A 227 13.61 -12.66 10.03
N TYR A 228 14.38 -11.93 10.83
CA TYR A 228 15.51 -12.51 11.57
C TYR A 228 15.11 -13.51 12.66
N ASN A 229 13.84 -13.53 13.08
CA ASN A 229 13.34 -14.49 14.06
C ASN A 229 13.11 -15.85 13.40
N LEU A 230 13.78 -16.89 13.89
CA LEU A 230 13.74 -18.24 13.34
C LEU A 230 12.84 -19.18 14.15
N ALA A 231 12.05 -19.99 13.45
CA ALA A 231 11.18 -21.00 14.05
C ALA A 231 11.94 -22.22 14.62
N GLN A 232 13.20 -22.41 14.21
CA GLN A 232 14.01 -23.57 14.58
C GLN A 232 14.03 -23.81 16.10
N GLY A 233 13.79 -25.07 16.50
CA GLY A 233 13.64 -25.47 17.89
C GLY A 233 12.20 -25.48 18.40
N GLY A 234 11.23 -25.02 17.59
CA GLY A 234 9.80 -25.22 17.87
C GLY A 234 9.30 -26.65 17.63
N THR A 235 10.08 -27.46 16.90
CA THR A 235 9.80 -28.85 16.52
C THR A 235 8.43 -29.04 15.86
N ALA A 236 7.56 -29.90 16.39
CA ALA A 236 6.33 -30.30 15.70
C ALA A 236 5.24 -29.22 15.75
N VAL A 237 5.04 -28.62 16.94
CA VAL A 237 3.89 -27.76 17.26
C VAL A 237 4.26 -26.50 18.06
N GLY A 238 5.55 -26.24 18.27
CA GLY A 238 6.05 -25.05 18.96
C GLY A 238 6.61 -25.30 20.36
N THR A 239 6.39 -26.49 20.92
CA THR A 239 6.80 -26.82 22.30
C THR A 239 8.27 -27.15 22.47
N GLY A 240 8.98 -27.48 21.39
CA GLY A 240 10.34 -27.99 21.47
C GLY A 240 10.45 -29.45 21.94
N LEU A 241 9.35 -30.22 21.91
CA LEU A 241 9.40 -31.65 22.21
C LEU A 241 10.43 -32.35 21.31
N ASN A 242 11.22 -33.25 21.89
CA ASN A 242 12.32 -34.00 21.23
C ASN A 242 13.49 -33.14 20.71
N THR A 243 13.65 -31.91 21.20
CA THR A 243 14.90 -31.16 21.11
C THR A 243 15.55 -30.98 22.49
N VAL A 244 16.74 -30.39 22.54
CA VAL A 244 17.49 -30.15 23.78
C VAL A 244 17.32 -28.69 24.21
N LYS A 245 17.21 -28.44 25.51
CA LYS A 245 17.11 -27.07 26.06
C LYS A 245 18.28 -26.20 25.57
N GLY A 246 17.95 -25.04 24.98
CA GLY A 246 18.93 -24.09 24.43
C GLY A 246 19.40 -24.42 23.01
N TYR A 247 18.91 -25.50 22.39
CA TYR A 247 19.21 -25.82 20.99
C TYR A 247 18.82 -24.69 20.04
N ASP A 248 17.64 -24.11 20.23
CA ASP A 248 17.06 -23.03 19.43
C ASP A 248 17.95 -21.77 19.40
N VAL A 249 18.47 -21.34 20.55
CA VAL A 249 19.41 -20.22 20.65
C VAL A 249 20.74 -20.56 19.98
N LYS A 250 21.28 -21.75 20.23
CA LYS A 250 22.57 -22.19 19.65
C LYS A 250 22.52 -22.25 18.13
N ILE A 251 21.48 -22.87 17.56
CA ILE A 251 21.34 -22.99 16.11
C ILE A 251 21.09 -21.64 15.44
N ALA A 252 20.27 -20.77 16.03
CA ALA A 252 20.09 -19.41 15.50
C ALA A 252 21.42 -18.63 15.48
N ASN A 253 22.20 -18.70 16.56
CA ASN A 253 23.53 -18.09 16.62
C ASN A 253 24.49 -18.69 15.58
N GLN A 254 24.40 -20.00 15.31
CA GLN A 254 25.25 -20.65 14.33
C GLN A 254 24.85 -20.27 12.89
N ILE A 255 23.55 -20.16 12.60
CA ILE A 255 23.05 -19.62 11.33
C ILE A 255 23.51 -18.17 11.15
N ALA A 256 23.44 -17.36 12.20
CA ALA A 256 23.93 -15.98 12.18
C ALA A 256 25.43 -15.89 11.86
N LYS A 257 26.25 -16.76 12.46
CA LYS A 257 27.70 -16.84 12.14
C LYS A 257 27.98 -17.27 10.71
N ILE A 258 27.25 -18.25 10.19
CA ILE A 258 27.45 -18.77 8.81
C ILE A 258 27.08 -17.69 7.78
N THR A 259 25.99 -16.96 8.02
CA THR A 259 25.44 -15.97 7.07
C THR A 259 26.01 -14.57 7.25
N GLY A 260 26.57 -14.24 8.41
CA GLY A 260 26.96 -12.87 8.78
C GLY A 260 25.76 -11.97 9.09
N LEU A 261 24.54 -12.52 9.18
CA LEU A 261 23.29 -11.79 9.40
C LEU A 261 22.76 -12.03 10.82
N PRO A 262 22.09 -11.04 11.45
CA PRO A 262 21.72 -11.09 12.87
C PRO A 262 20.48 -11.95 13.16
N PHE A 263 20.47 -13.20 12.70
CA PHE A 263 19.41 -14.15 12.99
C PHE A 263 19.36 -14.49 14.49
N GLN A 264 18.15 -14.68 14.99
CA GLN A 264 17.88 -15.01 16.38
C GLN A 264 16.71 -15.98 16.52
N THR A 265 16.61 -16.65 17.66
CA THR A 265 15.50 -17.55 17.95
C THR A 265 14.19 -16.74 18.07
N ALA A 266 13.10 -17.21 17.47
CA ALA A 266 11.80 -16.52 17.61
C ALA A 266 11.33 -16.57 19.09
N PRO A 267 10.87 -15.45 19.65
CA PRO A 267 10.44 -15.40 21.06
C PRO A 267 9.20 -16.26 21.32
N ASN A 268 8.36 -16.47 20.31
CA ASN A 268 7.20 -17.35 20.37
C ASN A 268 7.25 -18.34 19.20
N LYS A 269 7.40 -19.63 19.50
CA LYS A 269 7.46 -20.70 18.48
C LYS A 269 6.10 -21.10 17.95
N PHE A 270 5.03 -20.85 18.67
CA PHE A 270 3.67 -21.13 18.18
C PHE A 270 3.33 -20.18 17.04
N GLU A 271 3.58 -18.88 17.22
CA GLU A 271 3.40 -17.87 16.18
C GLU A 271 4.25 -18.18 14.94
N ALA A 272 5.54 -18.45 15.13
CA ALA A 272 6.48 -18.73 14.03
C ALA A 272 6.16 -20.01 13.22
N LEU A 273 5.27 -20.88 13.71
CA LEU A 273 4.81 -22.09 13.02
C LEU A 273 3.40 -21.93 12.46
N ALA A 274 2.48 -21.38 13.26
CA ALA A 274 1.07 -21.22 12.97
C ALA A 274 0.78 -20.09 11.97
N ALA A 275 1.65 -19.09 11.89
CA ALA A 275 1.52 -17.92 11.02
C ALA A 275 2.84 -17.61 10.29
N HIS A 276 2.77 -16.69 9.33
CA HIS A 276 3.92 -16.19 8.56
C HIS A 276 3.78 -14.69 8.33
N ASP A 277 3.41 -13.97 9.38
CA ASP A 277 3.07 -12.54 9.30
C ASP A 277 4.28 -11.70 8.87
N ALA A 278 5.50 -12.08 9.27
CA ALA A 278 6.73 -11.43 8.82
C ALA A 278 6.92 -11.51 7.29
N ILE A 279 6.51 -12.61 6.65
CA ILE A 279 6.55 -12.79 5.18
C ILE A 279 5.46 -11.93 4.51
N VAL A 280 4.25 -11.88 5.09
CA VAL A 280 3.16 -11.02 4.61
C VAL A 280 3.54 -9.55 4.71
N GLU A 281 4.14 -9.15 5.82
CA GLU A 281 4.63 -7.79 6.05
C GLU A 281 5.73 -7.39 5.07
N ALA A 282 6.74 -8.25 4.88
CA ALA A 282 7.80 -8.04 3.89
C ALA A 282 7.21 -7.86 2.48
N SER A 283 6.24 -8.72 2.12
CA SER A 283 5.52 -8.60 0.85
C SER A 283 4.73 -7.28 0.75
N GLY A 284 4.12 -6.80 1.82
CA GLY A 284 3.44 -5.51 1.86
C GLY A 284 4.39 -4.33 1.62
N ALA A 285 5.61 -4.38 2.16
CA ALA A 285 6.64 -3.38 1.85
C ALA A 285 7.05 -3.40 0.37
N LEU A 286 7.21 -4.60 -0.22
CA LEU A 286 7.48 -4.75 -1.65
C LEU A 286 6.32 -4.26 -2.53
N ASN A 287 5.07 -4.44 -2.09
CA ASN A 287 3.89 -3.92 -2.78
C ASN A 287 3.90 -2.39 -2.85
N VAL A 288 4.20 -1.70 -1.74
CA VAL A 288 4.33 -0.23 -1.71
C VAL A 288 5.47 0.25 -2.62
N LEU A 289 6.61 -0.46 -2.61
CA LEU A 289 7.72 -0.18 -3.50
C LEU A 289 7.33 -0.35 -4.98
N ALA A 290 6.63 -1.43 -5.34
CA ALA A 290 6.15 -1.67 -6.69
C ALA A 290 5.20 -0.55 -7.18
N VAL A 291 4.29 -0.07 -6.32
CA VAL A 291 3.42 1.08 -6.64
C VAL A 291 4.25 2.33 -6.94
N SER A 292 5.29 2.58 -6.14
CA SER A 292 6.18 3.74 -6.33
C SER A 292 6.98 3.65 -7.62
N LEU A 293 7.62 2.50 -7.90
CA LEU A 293 8.37 2.27 -9.14
C LEU A 293 7.48 2.31 -10.38
N ASN A 294 6.24 1.83 -10.28
CA ASN A 294 5.27 1.92 -11.37
C ASN A 294 4.96 3.37 -11.72
N LYS A 295 4.77 4.25 -10.72
CA LYS A 295 4.60 5.69 -10.95
C LYS A 295 5.82 6.24 -11.69
N ILE A 296 7.02 6.03 -11.15
CA ILE A 296 8.28 6.58 -11.68
C ILE A 296 8.49 6.18 -13.15
N ALA A 297 8.33 4.89 -13.46
CA ALA A 297 8.47 4.38 -14.82
C ALA A 297 7.41 4.97 -15.78
N ASN A 298 6.18 5.17 -15.31
CA ASN A 298 5.11 5.78 -16.09
C ASN A 298 5.36 7.26 -16.40
N ASP A 299 5.84 8.03 -15.42
CA ASP A 299 6.21 9.43 -15.63
C ASP A 299 7.32 9.56 -16.67
N ILE A 300 8.41 8.79 -16.50
CA ILE A 300 9.54 8.79 -17.44
C ILE A 300 9.07 8.40 -18.86
N ARG A 301 8.16 7.42 -18.96
CA ARG A 301 7.53 7.03 -20.23
C ARG A 301 6.73 8.16 -20.87
N LEU A 302 5.91 8.87 -20.09
CA LEU A 302 5.09 9.98 -20.60
C LEU A 302 5.95 11.17 -21.00
N LEU A 303 6.92 11.55 -20.17
CA LEU A 303 7.87 12.63 -20.47
C LEU A 303 8.74 12.30 -21.70
N GLY A 304 9.05 11.02 -21.92
CA GLY A 304 9.75 10.52 -23.11
C GLY A 304 8.88 10.28 -24.35
N SER A 305 7.57 10.54 -24.29
CA SER A 305 6.67 10.29 -25.42
C SER A 305 6.94 11.25 -26.59
N GLY A 306 7.04 10.73 -27.81
CA GLY A 306 7.45 11.53 -28.97
C GLY A 306 7.73 10.70 -30.23
N PRO A 307 8.52 11.22 -31.20
CA PRO A 307 9.34 12.43 -31.08
C PRO A 307 8.61 13.75 -31.36
N ARG A 308 7.39 13.73 -31.93
CA ARG A 308 6.68 14.95 -32.37
C ARG A 308 5.27 15.14 -31.83
N CYS A 309 4.61 14.07 -31.41
CA CYS A 309 3.18 14.07 -31.03
C CYS A 309 2.93 13.71 -29.56
N GLY A 310 3.96 13.83 -28.72
CA GLY A 310 3.88 13.62 -27.28
C GLY A 310 4.43 14.81 -26.51
N LEU A 311 4.77 14.61 -25.23
CA LEU A 311 5.39 15.65 -24.40
C LEU A 311 6.81 15.95 -24.87
N GLY A 312 7.62 14.90 -25.07
CA GLY A 312 8.97 14.99 -25.61
C GLY A 312 9.95 15.79 -24.75
N GLU A 313 9.71 15.88 -23.44
CA GLU A 313 10.56 16.61 -22.49
C GLU A 313 11.81 15.83 -22.10
N LEU A 314 11.77 14.50 -22.19
CA LEU A 314 12.93 13.63 -22.01
C LEU A 314 13.28 12.91 -23.31
N SER A 315 14.58 12.71 -23.53
CA SER A 315 15.13 11.79 -24.52
C SER A 315 15.70 10.58 -23.77
N LEU A 316 15.13 9.40 -24.05
CA LEU A 316 15.53 8.15 -23.42
C LEU A 316 16.57 7.42 -24.29
N PRO A 317 17.47 6.60 -23.71
CA PRO A 317 18.45 5.84 -24.48
C PRO A 317 17.82 4.88 -25.50
N GLU A 318 18.46 4.77 -26.67
CA GLU A 318 18.08 3.83 -27.72
C GLU A 318 18.84 2.51 -27.54
N ASN A 319 18.27 1.56 -26.81
CA ASN A 319 18.92 0.24 -26.58
C ASN A 319 18.57 -0.78 -27.67
N GLU A 320 17.38 -0.68 -28.24
CA GLU A 320 16.90 -1.55 -29.30
C GLU A 320 16.35 -0.72 -30.47
N PRO A 321 16.51 -1.14 -31.73
CA PRO A 321 15.83 -0.52 -32.85
C PRO A 321 14.30 -0.58 -32.65
N GLY A 322 13.66 0.56 -32.37
CA GLY A 322 12.23 0.62 -32.00
C GLY A 322 11.28 0.14 -33.11
N SER A 323 11.71 0.22 -34.38
CA SER A 323 11.13 -0.44 -35.55
C SER A 323 12.05 -0.22 -36.77
N SER A 324 12.24 -1.25 -37.61
CA SER A 324 13.09 -1.14 -38.82
C SER A 324 12.59 -0.15 -39.88
N ILE A 325 11.33 0.30 -39.79
CA ILE A 325 10.69 1.22 -40.76
C ILE A 325 10.57 2.67 -40.28
N MET A 326 10.83 2.96 -38.99
CA MET A 326 10.59 4.28 -38.39
C MET A 326 11.85 4.85 -37.72
N PRO A 327 12.73 5.55 -38.49
CA PRO A 327 13.93 6.16 -37.93
C PRO A 327 13.59 7.25 -36.90
N GLY A 328 14.31 7.27 -35.77
CA GLY A 328 14.13 8.23 -34.68
C GLY A 328 12.97 7.93 -33.72
N LYS A 329 12.31 6.75 -33.83
CA LYS A 329 11.33 6.27 -32.86
C LYS A 329 12.02 5.41 -31.79
N VAL A 330 11.92 5.84 -30.54
CA VAL A 330 12.46 5.12 -29.37
C VAL A 330 11.30 4.66 -28.51
N ASN A 331 11.14 3.34 -28.35
CA ASN A 331 10.14 2.81 -27.42
C ASN A 331 10.75 2.79 -26.00
N PRO A 332 10.01 3.16 -24.94
CA PRO A 332 10.49 3.15 -23.57
C PRO A 332 10.45 1.72 -22.96
N THR A 333 11.17 0.78 -23.57
CA THR A 333 11.11 -0.67 -23.27
C THR A 333 11.46 -1.01 -21.82
N GLN A 334 12.42 -0.29 -21.23
CA GLN A 334 12.78 -0.46 -19.82
C GLN A 334 11.67 0.02 -18.86
N CYS A 335 10.93 1.09 -19.22
CA CYS A 335 9.74 1.49 -18.47
C CYS A 335 8.65 0.42 -18.57
N GLU A 336 8.42 -0.14 -19.77
CA GLU A 336 7.44 -1.20 -19.99
C GLU A 336 7.75 -2.43 -19.13
N ALA A 337 8.99 -2.91 -19.16
CA ALA A 337 9.45 -4.04 -18.34
C ALA A 337 9.26 -3.77 -16.83
N MET A 338 9.68 -2.60 -16.34
CA MET A 338 9.48 -2.21 -14.94
C MET A 338 8.00 -2.24 -14.54
N THR A 339 7.11 -1.66 -15.36
CA THR A 339 5.66 -1.63 -15.04
C THR A 339 5.01 -3.01 -15.05
N MET A 340 5.44 -3.93 -15.93
CA MET A 340 4.99 -5.33 -15.90
C MET A 340 5.47 -6.05 -14.64
N VAL A 341 6.72 -5.83 -14.22
CA VAL A 341 7.26 -6.36 -12.96
C VAL A 341 6.45 -5.85 -11.77
N CYS A 342 6.13 -4.56 -11.72
CA CYS A 342 5.31 -4.00 -10.65
C CYS A 342 3.92 -4.67 -10.58
N ALA A 343 3.26 -4.90 -11.71
CA ALA A 343 1.99 -5.61 -11.75
C ALA A 343 2.10 -7.05 -11.21
N GLN A 344 3.16 -7.77 -11.59
CA GLN A 344 3.41 -9.12 -11.09
C GLN A 344 3.64 -9.14 -9.56
N VAL A 345 4.41 -8.19 -9.03
CA VAL A 345 4.67 -8.08 -7.59
C VAL A 345 3.38 -7.81 -6.79
N ILE A 346 2.49 -6.96 -7.32
CA ILE A 346 1.18 -6.71 -6.69
C ILE A 346 0.34 -8.00 -6.68
N GLY A 347 0.31 -8.75 -7.78
CA GLY A 347 -0.38 -10.05 -7.83
C GLY A 347 0.21 -11.08 -6.86
N ASN A 348 1.54 -11.14 -6.78
CA ASN A 348 2.26 -11.99 -5.82
C ASN A 348 1.92 -11.63 -4.37
N HIS A 349 1.80 -10.33 -4.07
CA HIS A 349 1.39 -9.88 -2.75
C HIS A 349 -0.01 -10.38 -2.38
N THR A 350 -0.98 -10.28 -3.29
CA THR A 350 -2.32 -10.84 -3.05
C THR A 350 -2.27 -12.35 -2.79
N ALA A 351 -1.49 -13.11 -3.57
CA ALA A 351 -1.33 -14.55 -3.34
C ALA A 351 -0.72 -14.85 -1.95
N ILE A 352 0.27 -14.06 -1.51
CA ILE A 352 0.88 -14.18 -0.17
C ILE A 352 -0.13 -13.83 0.92
N SER A 353 -0.91 -12.77 0.77
CA SER A 353 -1.95 -12.39 1.75
C SER A 353 -3.00 -13.47 1.92
N VAL A 354 -3.50 -14.04 0.81
CA VAL A 354 -4.45 -15.16 0.85
C VAL A 354 -3.82 -16.36 1.55
N ALA A 355 -2.61 -16.75 1.17
CA ALA A 355 -1.90 -17.88 1.78
C ALA A 355 -1.59 -17.68 3.28
N GLY A 356 -1.21 -16.46 3.68
CA GLY A 356 -0.96 -16.11 5.07
C GLY A 356 -2.20 -16.25 5.96
N ALA A 357 -3.38 -15.92 5.41
CA ALA A 357 -4.66 -16.03 6.11
C ALA A 357 -5.16 -17.48 6.30
N GLN A 358 -4.55 -18.48 5.66
CA GLN A 358 -4.97 -19.89 5.73
C GLN A 358 -4.26 -20.71 6.82
N GLY A 359 -3.85 -20.06 7.92
CA GLY A 359 -3.30 -20.74 9.09
C GLY A 359 -4.37 -21.56 9.82
N HIS A 360 -4.04 -22.79 10.22
CA HIS A 360 -4.94 -23.64 11.00
C HIS A 360 -4.22 -24.18 12.23
N PHE A 361 -4.72 -23.84 13.42
CA PHE A 361 -4.17 -24.28 14.70
C PHE A 361 -2.65 -24.04 14.78
N GLU A 362 -1.84 -25.07 15.03
CA GLU A 362 -0.39 -24.93 15.26
C GLU A 362 0.45 -24.78 13.98
N LEU A 363 -0.14 -24.84 12.76
CA LEU A 363 0.65 -24.80 11.53
C LEU A 363 -0.07 -24.16 10.33
N ASN A 364 0.48 -23.08 9.77
CA ASN A 364 0.11 -22.64 8.43
C ASN A 364 0.79 -23.56 7.39
N VAL A 365 -0.01 -24.18 6.52
CA VAL A 365 0.42 -25.14 5.50
C VAL A 365 0.36 -24.56 4.08
N PHE A 366 0.61 -23.25 3.94
CA PHE A 366 0.80 -22.58 2.64
C PHE A 366 2.24 -22.06 2.50
N LYS A 367 3.18 -22.66 3.25
CA LYS A 367 4.58 -22.19 3.37
C LYS A 367 5.29 -22.07 2.00
N PRO A 368 5.27 -23.09 1.11
CA PRO A 368 5.95 -23.03 -0.18
C PRO A 368 5.48 -21.91 -1.10
N VAL A 369 4.16 -21.70 -1.22
CA VAL A 369 3.62 -20.69 -2.14
C VAL A 369 3.93 -19.27 -1.66
N MET A 370 3.94 -19.03 -0.34
CA MET A 370 4.32 -17.71 0.20
C MET A 370 5.78 -17.38 -0.10
N ILE A 371 6.71 -18.28 0.21
CA ILE A 371 8.13 -18.01 -0.01
C ILE A 371 8.47 -17.93 -1.51
N ARG A 372 7.83 -18.74 -2.35
CA ARG A 372 8.01 -18.67 -3.81
C ARG A 372 7.68 -17.27 -4.34
N ASN A 373 6.52 -16.75 -3.97
CA ASN A 373 6.06 -15.44 -4.42
C ASN A 373 6.91 -14.30 -3.84
N LEU A 374 7.35 -14.41 -2.58
CA LEU A 374 8.22 -13.40 -1.98
C LEU A 374 9.57 -13.36 -2.70
N LEU A 375 10.23 -14.50 -2.87
CA LEU A 375 11.53 -14.58 -3.55
C LEU A 375 11.45 -14.16 -5.03
N GLN A 376 10.37 -14.50 -5.73
CA GLN A 376 10.15 -14.02 -7.09
C GLN A 376 10.05 -12.49 -7.11
N SER A 377 9.29 -11.90 -6.18
CA SER A 377 9.13 -10.45 -6.11
C SER A 377 10.44 -9.73 -5.79
N VAL A 378 11.20 -10.24 -4.81
CA VAL A 378 12.54 -9.74 -4.47
C VAL A 378 13.46 -9.77 -5.69
N ARG A 379 13.49 -10.90 -6.41
CA ARG A 379 14.33 -11.08 -7.59
C ARG A 379 13.93 -10.14 -8.73
N LEU A 380 12.64 -10.08 -9.06
CA LEU A 380 12.15 -9.25 -10.16
C LEU A 380 12.38 -7.76 -9.90
N LEU A 381 12.11 -7.28 -8.68
CA LEU A 381 12.34 -5.88 -8.32
C LEU A 381 13.82 -5.52 -8.37
N ALA A 382 14.70 -6.40 -7.90
CA ALA A 382 16.14 -6.16 -7.94
C ALA A 382 16.65 -6.09 -9.39
N ASP A 383 16.37 -7.12 -10.19
CA ASP A 383 16.83 -7.20 -11.58
C ASP A 383 16.25 -6.04 -12.42
N ALA A 384 14.96 -5.72 -12.25
CA ALA A 384 14.33 -4.61 -12.94
C ALA A 384 14.90 -3.25 -12.51
N SER A 385 15.22 -3.06 -11.23
CA SER A 385 15.83 -1.81 -10.75
C SER A 385 17.23 -1.61 -11.34
N VAL A 386 18.06 -2.65 -11.40
CA VAL A 386 19.38 -2.59 -12.05
C VAL A 386 19.22 -2.32 -13.55
N SER A 387 18.40 -3.11 -14.26
CA SER A 387 18.20 -2.94 -15.70
C SER A 387 17.64 -1.56 -16.06
N PHE A 388 16.65 -1.08 -15.31
CA PHE A 388 16.09 0.26 -15.51
C PHE A 388 17.11 1.36 -15.23
N THR A 389 17.99 1.15 -14.25
CA THR A 389 19.07 2.10 -13.94
C THR A 389 20.04 2.20 -15.10
N ASP A 390 20.63 1.06 -15.48
CA ASP A 390 21.76 1.01 -16.41
C ASP A 390 21.33 1.31 -17.84
N ASN A 391 20.16 0.81 -18.25
CA ASN A 391 19.68 0.89 -19.62
C ASN A 391 18.67 2.02 -19.84
N CYS A 392 18.30 2.80 -18.81
CA CYS A 392 17.40 3.95 -19.00
C CYS A 392 17.87 5.15 -18.20
N VAL A 393 17.80 5.09 -16.86
CA VAL A 393 17.97 6.25 -15.97
C VAL A 393 19.30 6.96 -16.21
N VAL A 394 20.41 6.24 -16.26
CA VAL A 394 21.75 6.84 -16.44
C VAL A 394 21.83 7.65 -17.75
N GLY A 395 21.18 7.18 -18.81
CA GLY A 395 21.23 7.81 -20.12
C GLY A 395 20.12 8.84 -20.40
N ILE A 396 19.20 9.11 -19.47
CA ILE A 396 18.15 10.13 -19.66
C ILE A 396 18.79 11.50 -19.95
N GLN A 397 18.32 12.17 -21.00
CA GLN A 397 18.67 13.56 -21.31
C GLN A 397 17.39 14.42 -21.35
N ALA A 398 17.50 15.68 -20.93
CA ALA A 398 16.40 16.63 -21.06
C ALA A 398 16.38 17.22 -22.48
N ASN A 399 15.20 17.31 -23.09
CA ASN A 399 15.01 18.04 -24.33
C ASN A 399 14.72 19.51 -24.03
N GLU A 400 15.79 20.25 -23.72
CA GLU A 400 15.69 21.66 -23.28
C GLU A 400 14.93 22.54 -24.28
N LYS A 401 15.08 22.28 -25.59
CA LYS A 401 14.35 23.02 -26.64
C LYS A 401 12.84 22.80 -26.52
N LYS A 402 12.40 21.57 -26.29
CA LYS A 402 10.97 21.24 -26.16
C LYS A 402 10.41 21.76 -24.83
N ILE A 403 11.17 21.63 -23.75
CA ILE A 403 10.81 22.18 -22.43
C ILE A 403 10.62 23.71 -22.52
N ALA A 404 11.57 24.43 -23.13
CA ALA A 404 11.48 25.88 -23.31
C ALA A 404 10.30 26.30 -24.20
N ALA A 405 10.01 25.54 -25.28
CA ALA A 405 8.86 25.80 -26.12
C ALA A 405 7.54 25.67 -25.33
N ILE A 406 7.36 24.57 -24.59
CA ILE A 406 6.17 24.35 -23.74
C ILE A 406 6.04 25.45 -22.67
N MET A 407 7.16 25.85 -22.05
CA MET A 407 7.18 26.92 -21.05
C MET A 407 6.62 28.24 -21.61
N ASN A 408 7.05 28.62 -22.83
CA ASN A 408 6.65 29.87 -23.47
C ASN A 408 5.19 29.84 -23.99
N GLU A 409 4.70 28.64 -24.34
CA GLU A 409 3.33 28.44 -24.83
C GLU A 409 2.30 28.32 -23.71
N SER A 410 2.73 27.99 -22.48
CA SER A 410 1.81 27.71 -21.38
C SER A 410 1.09 28.96 -20.86
N LEU A 411 -0.20 28.79 -20.54
CA LEU A 411 -1.04 29.83 -19.97
C LEU A 411 -0.93 29.95 -18.45
N MET A 412 -0.20 29.04 -17.78
CA MET A 412 -0.18 28.97 -16.32
C MET A 412 0.79 29.95 -15.66
N LEU A 413 1.71 30.53 -16.43
CA LEU A 413 2.59 31.62 -15.98
C LEU A 413 1.80 32.89 -15.60
N VAL A 414 0.54 33.00 -16.03
CA VAL A 414 -0.36 34.10 -15.70
C VAL A 414 -0.55 34.29 -14.19
N THR A 415 -0.38 33.23 -13.40
CA THR A 415 -0.48 33.28 -11.94
C THR A 415 0.53 34.21 -11.29
N ALA A 416 1.69 34.45 -11.94
CA ALA A 416 2.67 35.45 -11.50
C ALA A 416 2.13 36.89 -11.58
N LEU A 417 1.08 37.13 -12.37
CA LEU A 417 0.49 38.45 -12.53
C LEU A 417 -0.53 38.78 -11.43
N ASN A 418 -1.04 37.79 -10.70
CA ASN A 418 -2.07 38.01 -9.67
C ASN A 418 -1.71 39.12 -8.66
N PRO A 419 -0.46 39.22 -8.14
CA PRO A 419 -0.05 40.28 -7.23
C PRO A 419 -0.04 41.69 -7.85
N TYR A 420 0.06 41.79 -9.18
CA TYR A 420 0.26 43.06 -9.90
C TYR A 420 -1.02 43.60 -10.53
N ILE A 421 -1.86 42.71 -11.08
CA ILE A 421 -3.09 43.10 -11.81
C ILE A 421 -4.37 42.52 -11.18
N GLY A 422 -4.26 41.68 -10.16
CA GLY A 422 -5.40 41.01 -9.53
C GLY A 422 -5.87 39.77 -10.29
N TYR A 423 -6.53 38.86 -9.57
CA TYR A 423 -6.99 37.57 -10.10
C TYR A 423 -7.90 37.71 -11.33
N ASP A 424 -8.89 38.60 -11.30
CA ASP A 424 -9.87 38.74 -12.38
C ASP A 424 -9.23 39.18 -13.70
N ASN A 425 -8.25 40.09 -13.64
CA ASN A 425 -7.52 40.54 -14.82
C ASN A 425 -6.55 39.48 -15.35
N ALA A 426 -5.88 38.75 -14.46
CA ALA A 426 -5.05 37.61 -14.84
C ALA A 426 -5.91 36.51 -15.53
N ALA A 427 -7.06 36.17 -14.97
CA ALA A 427 -8.00 35.23 -15.56
C ALA A 427 -8.53 35.71 -16.92
N LYS A 428 -8.82 37.01 -17.06
CA LYS A 428 -9.23 37.63 -18.33
C LYS A 428 -8.13 37.54 -19.38
N ALA A 429 -6.87 37.78 -19.02
CA ALA A 429 -5.72 37.64 -19.92
C ALA A 429 -5.53 36.19 -20.40
N ALA A 430 -5.61 35.21 -19.49
CA ALA A 430 -5.52 33.80 -19.84
C ALA A 430 -6.67 33.35 -20.76
N LYS A 431 -7.91 33.76 -20.47
CA LYS A 431 -9.09 33.46 -21.33
C LYS A 431 -8.95 34.06 -22.72
N LYS A 432 -8.41 35.28 -22.83
CA LYS A 432 -8.15 35.92 -24.13
C LYS A 432 -7.07 35.17 -24.91
N ALA A 433 -5.92 34.90 -24.27
CA ALA A 433 -4.83 34.15 -24.87
C ALA A 433 -5.29 32.80 -25.44
N HIS A 434 -6.07 32.05 -24.64
CA HIS A 434 -6.64 30.78 -25.07
C HIS A 434 -7.59 30.91 -26.26
N LYS A 435 -8.53 31.89 -26.20
CA LYS A 435 -9.54 32.09 -27.25
C LYS A 435 -8.92 32.53 -28.58
N GLU A 436 -7.87 33.34 -28.53
CA GLU A 436 -7.24 33.95 -29.70
C GLU A 436 -6.01 33.16 -30.19
N GLY A 437 -5.52 32.18 -29.43
CA GLY A 437 -4.32 31.41 -29.75
C GLY A 437 -3.03 32.22 -29.64
N THR A 438 -3.03 33.32 -28.88
CA THR A 438 -1.86 34.18 -28.67
C THR A 438 -1.10 33.79 -27.40
N SER A 439 0.12 34.28 -27.25
CA SER A 439 0.85 34.16 -25.97
C SER A 439 0.17 34.96 -24.85
N LEU A 440 0.49 34.62 -23.60
CA LEU A 440 0.06 35.40 -22.43
C LEU A 440 0.53 36.85 -22.48
N LYS A 441 1.74 37.09 -23.01
CA LYS A 441 2.30 38.44 -23.14
C LYS A 441 1.48 39.28 -24.10
N GLU A 442 1.21 38.75 -25.29
CA GLU A 442 0.39 39.43 -26.30
C GLU A 442 -1.04 39.72 -25.79
N ALA A 443 -1.66 38.75 -25.11
CA ALA A 443 -3.00 38.92 -24.56
C ALA A 443 -3.05 39.98 -23.45
N THR A 444 -2.09 39.96 -22.51
CA THR A 444 -1.99 40.91 -21.40
C THR A 444 -1.74 42.33 -21.90
N VAL A 445 -0.80 42.50 -22.84
CA VAL A 445 -0.49 43.80 -23.46
C VAL A 445 -1.66 44.30 -24.30
N GLY A 446 -2.27 43.42 -25.11
CA GLY A 446 -3.43 43.76 -25.94
C GLY A 446 -4.71 44.06 -25.16
N LEU A 447 -4.76 43.77 -23.84
CA LEU A 447 -5.82 44.21 -22.93
C LEU A 447 -5.49 45.53 -22.22
N GLY A 448 -4.30 46.08 -22.43
CA GLY A 448 -3.82 47.29 -21.76
C GLY A 448 -3.56 47.08 -20.26
N LEU A 449 -3.38 45.83 -19.81
CA LEU A 449 -3.20 45.50 -18.40
C LEU A 449 -1.76 45.75 -17.91
N LEU A 450 -0.76 45.54 -18.79
CA LEU A 450 0.65 45.79 -18.53
C LEU A 450 1.38 46.22 -19.81
N SER A 451 2.52 46.89 -19.66
CA SER A 451 3.49 47.07 -20.74
C SER A 451 4.23 45.76 -21.06
N PRO A 452 4.79 45.59 -22.26
CA PRO A 452 5.65 44.45 -22.57
C PRO A 452 6.83 44.29 -21.60
N GLU A 453 7.42 45.41 -21.17
CA GLU A 453 8.57 45.43 -20.26
C GLU A 453 8.18 45.03 -18.84
N ASP A 454 7.01 45.48 -18.36
CA ASP A 454 6.48 45.07 -17.06
C ASP A 454 6.10 43.59 -17.04
N PHE A 455 5.57 43.05 -18.14
CA PHE A 455 5.29 41.63 -18.25
C PHE A 455 6.58 40.79 -18.09
N ASP A 456 7.65 41.14 -18.83
CA ASP A 456 8.94 40.44 -18.74
C ASP A 456 9.58 40.58 -17.37
N LYS A 457 9.33 41.69 -16.68
CA LYS A 457 9.80 41.92 -15.32
C LYS A 457 9.08 41.04 -14.30
N TYR A 458 7.76 40.85 -14.44
CA TYR A 458 6.94 40.16 -13.44
C TYR A 458 6.83 38.65 -13.69
N VAL A 459 6.83 38.21 -14.94
CA VAL A 459 6.69 36.78 -15.28
C VAL A 459 8.08 36.16 -15.42
N ARG A 460 8.64 35.73 -14.29
CA ARG A 460 9.97 35.13 -14.17
C ARG A 460 9.86 33.68 -13.66
N PRO A 461 9.87 32.66 -14.54
CA PRO A 461 9.70 31.26 -14.13
C PRO A 461 10.67 30.82 -13.02
N GLU A 462 11.90 31.33 -13.01
CA GLU A 462 12.91 31.06 -11.96
C GLU A 462 12.54 31.61 -10.58
N GLN A 463 11.56 32.52 -10.50
CA GLN A 463 11.00 33.03 -9.24
C GLN A 463 9.69 32.33 -8.86
N MET A 464 9.20 31.40 -9.69
CA MET A 464 7.92 30.69 -9.50
C MET A 464 8.08 29.24 -9.01
N ILE A 465 9.30 28.83 -8.67
CA ILE A 465 9.66 27.45 -8.30
C ILE A 465 9.89 27.26 -6.79
N GLY A 466 9.47 28.22 -5.97
CA GLY A 466 9.61 28.19 -4.52
C GLY A 466 8.91 29.37 -3.83
N PRO A 467 8.79 29.33 -2.49
CA PRO A 467 8.20 30.43 -1.74
C PRO A 467 9.08 31.69 -1.79
N SER A 468 8.46 32.87 -1.86
CA SER A 468 9.17 34.15 -1.76
C SER A 468 9.40 34.57 -0.31
N ASP A 469 10.48 35.31 -0.05
CA ASP A 469 10.69 36.01 1.23
C ASP A 469 9.52 37.01 1.45
N PRO A 470 8.87 37.01 2.63
CA PRO A 470 7.81 37.96 2.96
C PRO A 470 8.14 39.42 2.67
N LYS A 471 9.42 39.81 2.73
CA LYS A 471 9.87 41.19 2.46
C LYS A 471 9.86 41.59 0.97
N ASN A 472 9.85 40.62 0.07
CA ASN A 472 9.90 40.83 -1.37
C ASN A 472 8.53 40.67 -2.06
N GLN A 473 7.48 40.36 -1.30
CA GLN A 473 6.13 40.46 -1.82
C GLN A 473 5.77 41.94 -1.91
N GLY A 474 5.71 42.46 -3.14
CA GLY A 474 5.08 43.75 -3.42
C GLY A 474 3.62 43.67 -3.00
N LEU A 475 3.36 43.99 -1.73
CA LEU A 475 2.02 44.09 -1.17
C LEU A 475 1.22 45.04 -2.04
N PHE A 476 0.05 44.58 -2.48
CA PHE A 476 -0.99 45.43 -3.06
C PHE A 476 -1.06 46.74 -2.27
N ASN A 477 -0.66 47.84 -2.91
CA ASN A 477 -0.89 49.17 -2.39
C ASN A 477 -2.41 49.42 -2.52
N ALA A 478 -3.17 49.06 -1.49
CA ALA A 478 -4.62 49.15 -1.43
C ALA A 478 -5.16 50.61 -1.41
N SER A 479 -4.38 51.58 -1.90
CA SER A 479 -4.65 53.02 -1.82
C SER A 479 -5.37 53.60 -3.05
N ARG A 480 -5.97 52.77 -3.92
CA ARG A 480 -6.65 53.26 -5.15
C ARG A 480 -8.10 52.84 -5.39
N ILE A 481 -8.78 52.20 -4.44
CA ILE A 481 -10.23 51.95 -4.58
C ILE A 481 -10.93 52.51 -3.34
N ALA A 482 -11.61 53.64 -3.53
CA ALA A 482 -12.45 54.26 -2.51
C ALA A 482 -13.73 53.43 -2.34
N ALA A 483 -13.95 52.89 -1.15
CA ALA A 483 -15.24 52.35 -0.71
C ALA A 483 -15.60 52.96 0.66
N PRO A 484 -16.91 53.15 0.96
CA PRO A 484 -17.37 54.01 2.05
C PRO A 484 -17.15 53.40 3.44
N GLN A 485 -16.90 54.28 4.41
CA GLN A 485 -16.66 53.99 5.82
C GLN A 485 -17.86 53.29 6.49
N LEU A 486 -17.57 52.19 7.20
CA LEU A 486 -18.37 51.68 8.31
C LEU A 486 -17.44 51.49 9.53
N GLU A 487 -17.84 52.11 10.63
CA GLU A 487 -17.11 52.31 11.89
C GLU A 487 -16.96 51.01 12.75
N PRO A 488 -16.02 50.98 13.71
CA PRO A 488 -15.35 49.79 14.20
C PRO A 488 -15.97 49.20 15.47
N ARG A 489 -15.91 47.86 15.62
CA ARG A 489 -16.05 47.19 16.92
C ARG A 489 -14.87 46.25 17.18
N THR A 490 -13.95 46.79 17.97
CA THR A 490 -13.16 46.17 19.05
C THR A 490 -12.55 44.79 18.81
N HIS A 491 -11.25 44.82 18.49
CA HIS A 491 -10.29 43.74 18.66
C HIS A 491 -10.16 43.29 20.12
N LEU A 492 -10.14 41.97 20.35
CA LEU A 492 -9.47 41.35 21.50
C LEU A 492 -8.56 40.20 21.03
N LEU A 493 -7.26 40.49 21.00
CA LEU A 493 -6.12 39.60 21.25
C LEU A 493 -6.08 38.22 20.54
N LEU A 494 -5.59 38.21 19.29
CA LEU A 494 -4.83 37.05 18.79
C LEU A 494 -3.37 37.24 19.21
N ARG A 495 -2.96 36.47 20.21
CA ARG A 495 -1.57 36.37 20.66
C ARG A 495 -0.77 35.64 19.57
N ALA A 496 0.35 36.23 19.16
CA ALA A 496 1.31 35.61 18.26
C ALA A 496 1.76 34.24 18.81
N MET A 497 1.49 33.16 18.08
CA MET A 497 2.13 31.87 18.29
C MET A 497 3.41 31.85 17.46
N THR A 498 4.53 31.79 18.16
CA THR A 498 5.88 31.57 17.61
C THR A 498 5.99 30.18 16.99
N SER A 499 6.93 30.06 16.05
CA SER A 499 7.18 28.93 15.14
C SER A 499 7.74 27.65 15.79
N GLU A 500 7.10 27.12 16.83
CA GLU A 500 7.36 25.77 17.33
C GLU A 500 6.04 24.99 17.45
N ASP A 501 6.05 23.77 16.88
CA ASP A 501 5.04 22.71 17.03
C ASP A 501 3.80 22.73 16.09
N GLN A 502 4.00 22.65 14.77
CA GLN A 502 2.98 22.08 13.87
C GLN A 502 2.99 20.54 13.96
N ARG A 503 2.41 19.99 15.03
CA ARG A 503 2.07 18.57 15.10
C ARG A 503 1.03 18.25 14.02
N ARG A 504 1.44 17.53 12.96
CA ARG A 504 0.50 16.81 12.10
C ARG A 504 -0.29 15.81 12.95
N PHE A 505 -1.61 15.90 12.96
CA PHE A 505 -2.48 14.90 13.57
C PHE A 505 -2.18 13.53 12.94
N LYS A 506 -1.73 12.56 13.76
CA LYS A 506 -1.57 11.19 13.31
C LYS A 506 -2.94 10.53 13.25
N ILE A 507 -3.36 10.08 12.06
CA ILE A 507 -4.69 9.51 11.78
C ILE A 507 -4.83 8.07 12.33
N TYR A 508 -3.75 7.45 12.80
CA TYR A 508 -3.73 6.04 13.20
C TYR A 508 -3.07 5.82 14.57
N THR A 509 -3.52 4.78 15.28
CA THR A 509 -2.89 4.27 16.51
C THR A 509 -1.99 3.09 16.17
N ARG A 510 -0.69 3.18 16.49
CA ARG A 510 0.35 2.20 16.08
C ARG A 510 0.19 0.80 16.68
N THR A 511 -0.53 0.69 17.79
CA THR A 511 -0.65 -0.55 18.59
C THR A 511 -2.10 -1.06 18.68
N GLY A 512 -3.03 -0.42 17.96
CA GLY A 512 -4.46 -0.52 18.27
C GLY A 512 -4.82 0.20 19.58
N ASP A 513 -6.12 0.44 19.79
CA ASP A 513 -6.63 0.91 21.08
C ASP A 513 -7.10 -0.26 21.95
N LYS A 514 -7.21 -0.04 23.27
CA LYS A 514 -7.60 -1.06 24.25
C LYS A 514 -9.11 -1.38 24.23
N GLY A 515 -9.77 -1.26 23.08
CA GLY A 515 -11.23 -1.41 22.98
C GLY A 515 -12.02 -0.25 23.59
N THR A 516 -11.37 0.90 23.79
CA THR A 516 -11.97 2.09 24.42
C THR A 516 -11.64 3.34 23.63
N SER A 517 -12.60 4.24 23.49
CA SER A 517 -12.45 5.52 22.79
C SER A 517 -12.71 6.69 23.74
N ALA A 518 -12.11 7.84 23.46
CA ALA A 518 -12.32 9.06 24.26
C ALA A 518 -13.47 9.88 23.66
N LEU A 519 -14.37 10.35 24.51
CA LEU A 519 -15.40 11.32 24.18
C LEU A 519 -14.84 12.74 24.08
N TYR A 520 -15.64 13.69 23.60
CA TYR A 520 -15.28 15.11 23.58
C TYR A 520 -15.05 15.67 25.00
N THR A 521 -15.69 15.07 26.01
CA THR A 521 -15.46 15.38 27.42
C THR A 521 -14.06 14.98 27.90
N GLY A 522 -13.38 14.05 27.22
CA GLY A 522 -12.12 13.41 27.64
C GLY A 522 -12.34 12.10 28.40
N GLU A 523 -13.59 11.79 28.74
CA GLU A 523 -13.98 10.51 29.32
C GLU A 523 -13.69 9.37 28.33
N ARG A 524 -13.06 8.28 28.79
CA ARG A 524 -12.86 7.08 27.97
C ARG A 524 -13.92 6.04 28.29
N ARG A 525 -14.63 5.59 27.26
CA ARG A 525 -15.67 4.55 27.35
C ARG A 525 -15.30 3.36 26.47
N ALA A 526 -15.86 2.19 26.77
CA ALA A 526 -15.72 1.00 25.93
C ALA A 526 -16.39 1.24 24.57
N LYS A 527 -15.87 0.65 23.50
CA LYS A 527 -16.35 0.89 22.12
C LYS A 527 -17.77 0.36 21.86
N ASP A 528 -18.26 -0.54 22.70
CA ASP A 528 -19.62 -1.06 22.70
C ASP A 528 -20.60 -0.21 23.53
N ASP A 529 -20.14 0.91 24.11
CA ASP A 529 -21.00 1.88 24.78
C ASP A 529 -22.01 2.49 23.80
N ALA A 530 -23.25 2.68 24.27
CA ALA A 530 -24.37 3.19 23.48
C ALA A 530 -24.08 4.55 22.81
N ILE A 531 -23.21 5.39 23.39
CA ILE A 531 -22.77 6.64 22.75
C ILE A 531 -22.03 6.35 21.44
N PHE A 532 -21.10 5.40 21.42
CA PHE A 532 -20.36 5.10 20.19
C PHE A 532 -21.21 4.39 19.15
N GLU A 533 -22.20 3.60 19.58
CA GLU A 533 -23.20 3.03 18.67
C GLU A 533 -24.05 4.14 18.01
N ALA A 534 -24.49 5.15 18.79
CA ALA A 534 -25.20 6.30 18.26
C ALA A 534 -24.32 7.15 17.32
N LEU A 535 -23.09 7.46 17.72
CA LEU A 535 -22.13 8.23 16.90
C LEU A 535 -21.83 7.52 15.58
N GLY A 536 -21.57 6.21 15.62
CA GLY A 536 -21.32 5.41 14.42
C GLY A 536 -22.52 5.41 13.47
N THR A 537 -23.75 5.35 14.00
CA THR A 537 -24.96 5.37 13.17
C THR A 537 -25.21 6.76 12.56
N VAL A 538 -24.88 7.85 13.27
CA VAL A 538 -24.94 9.22 12.73
C VAL A 538 -23.89 9.44 11.64
N ASP A 539 -22.67 8.91 11.81
CA ASP A 539 -21.60 8.95 10.80
C ASP A 539 -21.94 8.12 9.55
N GLU A 540 -22.55 6.95 9.75
CA GLU A 540 -23.08 6.13 8.65
C GLU A 540 -24.16 6.89 7.87
N LEU A 541 -25.09 7.56 8.57
CA LEU A 541 -26.09 8.42 7.93
C LEU A 541 -25.43 9.52 7.08
N SER A 542 -24.46 10.25 7.65
CA SER A 542 -23.75 11.32 6.94
C SER A 542 -23.03 10.79 5.68
N SER A 543 -22.42 9.62 5.76
CA SER A 543 -21.75 8.96 4.63
C SER A 543 -22.73 8.61 3.50
N TYR A 544 -23.91 8.06 3.85
CA TYR A 544 -24.96 7.76 2.86
C TYR A 544 -25.62 9.01 2.28
N LEU A 545 -25.73 10.10 3.05
CA LEU A 545 -26.18 11.38 2.52
C LEU A 545 -25.18 11.96 1.52
N GLY A 546 -23.88 11.76 1.73
CA GLY A 546 -22.86 12.10 0.74
C GLY A 546 -23.09 11.35 -0.58
N LEU A 547 -23.35 10.05 -0.52
CA LEU A 547 -23.68 9.27 -1.72
C LEU A 547 -25.00 9.73 -2.37
N ALA A 548 -26.03 10.03 -1.58
CA ALA A 548 -27.29 10.54 -2.09
C ALA A 548 -27.12 11.90 -2.79
N ARG A 549 -26.28 12.78 -2.22
CA ARG A 549 -25.93 14.10 -2.77
C ARG A 549 -25.31 13.98 -4.16
N GLU A 550 -24.31 13.11 -4.33
CA GLU A 550 -23.68 12.90 -5.65
C GLU A 550 -24.72 12.46 -6.70
N PHE A 551 -25.64 11.55 -6.34
CA PHE A 551 -26.71 11.15 -7.26
C PHE A 551 -27.74 12.24 -7.52
N CYS A 552 -28.01 13.11 -6.54
CA CYS A 552 -28.88 14.27 -6.71
C CYS A 552 -28.26 15.32 -7.63
N GLU A 553 -26.95 15.56 -7.50
CA GLU A 553 -26.17 16.46 -8.36
C GLU A 553 -26.12 15.94 -9.79
N GLU A 554 -25.83 14.65 -9.99
CA GLU A 554 -25.89 13.98 -11.31
C GLU A 554 -27.27 14.11 -11.97
N ALA A 555 -28.34 14.02 -11.17
CA ALA A 555 -29.72 14.15 -11.62
C ALA A 555 -30.17 15.62 -11.76
N ASN A 556 -29.38 16.58 -11.27
CA ASN A 556 -29.67 18.01 -11.21
C ASN A 556 -31.05 18.31 -10.60
N ASN A 557 -31.38 17.63 -9.49
CA ASN A 557 -32.70 17.69 -8.86
C ASN A 557 -32.83 18.76 -7.75
N GLY A 558 -31.76 19.52 -7.48
CA GLY A 558 -31.74 20.69 -6.62
C GLY A 558 -31.73 20.39 -5.12
N LEU A 559 -31.39 19.15 -4.73
CA LEU A 559 -31.33 18.74 -3.32
C LEU A 559 -29.91 18.81 -2.75
N GLU A 560 -28.90 19.02 -3.57
CA GLU A 560 -27.48 18.92 -3.21
C GLU A 560 -27.07 19.88 -2.07
N GLU A 561 -27.50 21.14 -2.13
CA GLU A 561 -27.19 22.15 -1.10
C GLU A 561 -27.86 21.80 0.24
N ASN A 562 -29.12 21.34 0.22
CA ASN A 562 -29.83 20.93 1.43
C ASN A 562 -29.15 19.71 2.07
N LEU A 563 -28.75 18.72 1.25
CA LEU A 563 -28.08 17.51 1.73
C LEU A 563 -26.69 17.83 2.30
N GLU A 564 -25.93 18.71 1.67
CA GLU A 564 -24.64 19.17 2.21
C GLU A 564 -24.83 19.89 3.55
N LYS A 565 -25.81 20.80 3.64
CA LYS A 565 -26.13 21.48 4.90
C LYS A 565 -26.53 20.49 6.00
N ILE A 566 -27.31 19.46 5.69
CA ILE A 566 -27.67 18.40 6.64
C ILE A 566 -26.42 17.62 7.09
N GLN A 567 -25.49 17.30 6.20
CA GLN A 567 -24.24 16.62 6.58
C GLN A 567 -23.43 17.46 7.58
N CYS A 568 -23.38 18.78 7.41
CA CYS A 568 -22.77 19.69 8.39
C CYS A 568 -23.50 19.64 9.73
N ILE A 569 -24.84 19.71 9.73
CA ILE A 569 -25.65 19.67 10.96
C ILE A 569 -25.50 18.32 11.69
N LEU A 570 -25.32 17.21 10.97
CA LEU A 570 -25.08 15.90 11.58
C LEU A 570 -23.74 15.83 12.33
N LEU A 571 -22.74 16.66 11.98
CA LEU A 571 -21.52 16.81 12.78
C LEU A 571 -21.82 17.48 14.13
N ASP A 572 -22.71 18.47 14.15
CA ASP A 572 -23.15 19.14 15.38
C ASP A 572 -23.98 18.20 16.27
N VAL A 573 -24.85 17.38 15.64
CA VAL A 573 -25.54 16.26 16.32
C VAL A 573 -24.53 15.30 16.95
N GLY A 574 -23.50 14.90 16.20
CA GLY A 574 -22.42 14.05 16.70
C GLY A 574 -21.66 14.69 17.87
N ALA A 575 -21.39 16.00 17.79
CA ALA A 575 -20.72 16.74 18.87
C ALA A 575 -21.55 16.78 20.15
N ASN A 576 -22.87 16.95 20.05
CA ASN A 576 -23.78 16.89 21.20
C ASN A 576 -23.80 15.49 21.82
N VAL A 577 -23.98 14.44 21.02
CA VAL A 577 -24.02 13.03 21.48
C VAL A 577 -22.67 12.61 22.11
N ALA A 578 -21.54 13.11 21.59
CA ALA A 578 -20.21 12.88 22.15
C ALA A 578 -19.92 13.66 23.45
N THR A 579 -20.88 14.46 23.93
CA THR A 579 -20.74 15.34 25.11
C THR A 579 -21.80 15.03 26.18
N PRO A 580 -21.76 13.83 26.80
CA PRO A 580 -22.74 13.43 27.80
C PRO A 580 -22.83 14.40 28.97
N ARG A 581 -24.05 14.85 29.27
CA ARG A 581 -24.29 15.92 30.26
C ARG A 581 -23.88 15.57 31.68
N GLY A 582 -23.88 14.29 32.04
CA GLY A 582 -23.41 13.80 33.34
C GLY A 582 -21.90 13.90 33.55
N SER A 583 -21.07 14.00 32.50
CA SER A 583 -19.61 14.06 32.61
C SER A 583 -18.98 15.29 31.92
N ALA A 584 -19.78 16.16 31.31
CA ALA A 584 -19.31 17.37 30.63
C ALA A 584 -19.24 18.58 31.56
N SER A 585 -18.18 19.40 31.42
CA SER A 585 -18.11 20.73 32.03
C SER A 585 -19.10 21.69 31.37
N GLN A 586 -19.60 22.70 32.10
CA GLN A 586 -20.50 23.73 31.57
C GLN A 586 -20.00 24.38 30.28
N PHE A 587 -18.69 24.67 30.18
CA PHE A 587 -18.09 25.22 28.96
C PHE A 587 -18.25 24.31 27.73
N LYS A 588 -18.13 23.00 27.91
CA LYS A 588 -18.27 22.02 26.81
C LYS A 588 -19.74 21.89 26.42
N LEU A 589 -20.65 21.88 27.40
CA LEU A 589 -22.09 21.87 27.17
C LEU A 589 -22.54 23.05 26.31
N THR A 590 -22.14 24.28 26.66
CA THR A 590 -22.50 25.47 25.88
C THR A 590 -21.91 25.45 24.46
N ARG A 591 -20.78 24.78 24.23
CA ARG A 591 -20.18 24.65 22.89
C ARG A 591 -20.84 23.58 22.02
N THR A 592 -21.61 22.68 22.61
CA THR A 592 -22.27 21.57 21.92
C THR A 592 -23.78 21.60 22.10
N GLU A 593 -24.33 22.74 22.54
CA GLU A 593 -25.77 22.98 22.52
C GLU A 593 -26.27 22.84 21.08
N PHE A 594 -27.41 22.17 20.94
CA PHE A 594 -27.95 21.85 19.62
C PHE A 594 -29.40 22.32 19.51
N ASP A 595 -29.70 23.10 18.48
CA ASP A 595 -31.05 23.51 18.07
C ASP A 595 -31.95 23.97 19.23
N VAL A 596 -31.43 24.84 20.11
CA VAL A 596 -32.10 25.27 21.35
C VAL A 596 -33.40 26.01 21.08
N ASP A 597 -33.43 26.80 20.00
CA ASP A 597 -34.62 27.55 19.57
C ASP A 597 -35.49 26.78 18.55
N GLY A 598 -35.06 25.59 18.14
CA GLY A 598 -35.75 24.75 17.16
C GLY A 598 -35.66 25.25 15.72
N SER A 599 -34.82 26.25 15.43
CA SER A 599 -34.70 26.86 14.10
C SER A 599 -34.29 25.85 13.02
N LEU A 600 -33.40 24.91 13.32
CA LEU A 600 -32.96 23.89 12.36
C LEU A 600 -34.05 22.87 12.10
N THR A 601 -34.81 22.48 13.13
CA THR A 601 -35.96 21.59 12.96
C THR A 601 -37.06 22.26 12.14
N ASN A 602 -37.35 23.53 12.39
CA ASN A 602 -38.36 24.28 11.64
C ASN A 602 -37.95 24.46 10.17
N GLU A 603 -36.65 24.65 9.90
CA GLU A 603 -36.15 24.73 8.52
C GLU A 603 -36.36 23.42 7.74
N LEU A 604 -36.22 22.25 8.38
CA LEU A 604 -36.58 20.99 7.75
C LEU A 604 -38.09 20.90 7.44
N GLU A 605 -38.94 21.44 8.31
CA GLU A 605 -40.39 21.51 8.08
C GLU A 605 -40.71 22.41 6.89
N ASP A 606 -40.07 23.59 6.80
CA ASP A 606 -40.23 24.50 5.66
C ASP A 606 -39.81 23.83 4.34
N TRP A 607 -38.69 23.09 4.34
CA TRP A 607 -38.26 22.34 3.16
C TRP A 607 -39.20 21.19 2.81
N ILE A 608 -39.74 20.48 3.80
CA ILE A 608 -40.75 19.43 3.57
C ILE A 608 -41.97 20.04 2.89
N ASP A 609 -42.50 21.14 3.42
CA ASP A 609 -43.68 21.82 2.90
C ASP A 609 -43.44 22.35 1.48
N GLU A 610 -42.24 22.85 1.18
CA GLU A 610 -41.88 23.29 -0.17
C GLU A 610 -41.84 22.13 -1.16
N LEU A 611 -41.17 21.01 -0.82
CA LEU A 611 -41.09 19.85 -1.70
C LEU A 611 -42.47 19.21 -1.92
N ASP A 612 -43.30 19.14 -0.88
CA ASP A 612 -44.62 18.49 -0.93
C ASP A 612 -45.64 19.25 -1.80
N LYS A 613 -45.53 20.57 -1.96
CA LYS A 613 -46.36 21.37 -2.90
C LYS A 613 -46.36 20.81 -4.32
N SER A 614 -45.23 20.23 -4.71
CA SER A 614 -45.06 19.65 -6.04
C SER A 614 -45.39 18.17 -6.11
N LEU A 615 -45.70 17.48 -5.01
CA LEU A 615 -45.94 16.04 -4.97
C LEU A 615 -47.42 15.69 -5.10
N GLU A 616 -47.70 14.51 -5.67
CA GLU A 616 -49.05 13.95 -5.63
C GLU A 616 -49.40 13.48 -4.21
N PRO A 617 -50.64 13.67 -3.72
CA PRO A 617 -51.05 13.17 -2.41
C PRO A 617 -50.83 11.67 -2.28
N LEU A 618 -50.23 11.25 -1.16
CA LEU A 618 -49.92 9.85 -0.90
C LEU A 618 -51.20 9.07 -0.56
N LYS A 619 -51.76 8.34 -1.54
CA LYS A 619 -52.97 7.51 -1.36
C LYS A 619 -52.68 6.06 -0.98
N ASN A 620 -51.45 5.59 -1.18
CA ASN A 620 -51.03 4.21 -0.94
C ASN A 620 -49.58 4.19 -0.42
N PHE A 621 -49.19 3.10 0.25
CA PHE A 621 -47.78 2.88 0.59
C PHE A 621 -46.93 2.74 -0.68
N ILE A 622 -45.73 3.34 -0.66
CA ILE A 622 -44.74 3.24 -1.72
C ILE A 622 -43.56 2.36 -1.29
N LEU A 623 -43.01 1.61 -2.24
CA LEU A 623 -41.77 0.85 -2.07
C LEU A 623 -40.57 1.76 -2.31
N PRO A 624 -39.46 1.62 -1.54
CA PRO A 624 -38.21 2.31 -1.82
C PRO A 624 -37.76 2.06 -3.26
N SER A 625 -37.87 3.08 -4.12
CA SER A 625 -37.63 3.00 -5.55
C SER A 625 -37.60 4.42 -6.14
N GLY A 626 -37.59 4.56 -7.48
CA GLY A 626 -37.71 5.86 -8.13
C GLY A 626 -36.40 6.46 -8.66
N GLY A 627 -35.36 5.64 -8.89
CA GLY A 627 -34.06 6.13 -9.40
C GLY A 627 -32.95 5.97 -8.37
N ARG A 628 -31.70 6.32 -8.75
CA ARG A 628 -30.54 6.16 -7.86
C ARG A 628 -30.59 7.14 -6.68
N ALA A 629 -30.91 8.41 -6.95
CA ALA A 629 -31.03 9.42 -5.90
C ALA A 629 -32.17 9.06 -4.92
N ALA A 630 -33.38 8.84 -5.44
CA ALA A 630 -34.54 8.47 -4.61
C ALA A 630 -34.31 7.19 -3.78
N SER A 631 -33.73 6.14 -4.39
CA SER A 631 -33.47 4.88 -3.66
C SER A 631 -32.42 5.07 -2.57
N THR A 632 -31.39 5.88 -2.81
CA THR A 632 -30.34 6.17 -1.82
C THR A 632 -30.86 7.05 -0.69
N LEU A 633 -31.73 8.02 -0.98
CA LEU A 633 -32.43 8.82 0.04
C LEU A 633 -33.34 7.95 0.92
N HIS A 634 -33.99 6.91 0.38
CA HIS A 634 -34.71 5.94 1.19
C HIS A 634 -33.81 5.07 2.08
N VAL A 635 -32.59 4.75 1.64
CA VAL A 635 -31.60 4.07 2.49
C VAL A 635 -31.15 5.01 3.61
N ALA A 636 -30.80 6.26 3.28
CA ALA A 636 -30.45 7.27 4.27
C ALA A 636 -31.56 7.47 5.31
N ARG A 637 -32.83 7.51 4.88
CA ARG A 637 -33.98 7.55 5.80
C ARG A 637 -34.01 6.37 6.79
N ASN A 638 -33.71 5.16 6.34
CA ASN A 638 -33.70 3.98 7.21
C ASN A 638 -32.57 4.04 8.24
N ILE A 639 -31.40 4.55 7.85
CA ILE A 639 -30.26 4.77 8.75
C ILE A 639 -30.58 5.90 9.72
N CYS A 640 -31.23 6.99 9.26
CA CYS A 640 -31.71 8.09 10.10
C CYS A 640 -32.64 7.60 11.22
N ARG A 641 -33.59 6.72 10.89
CA ARG A 641 -34.45 6.05 11.90
C ARG A 641 -33.68 5.13 12.82
N SER A 642 -32.56 4.57 12.36
CA SER A 642 -31.68 3.75 13.21
C SER A 642 -30.91 4.64 14.17
N ALA A 643 -30.37 5.77 13.72
CA ALA A 643 -29.73 6.78 14.56
C ALA A 643 -30.70 7.29 15.62
N GLU A 644 -31.95 7.60 15.26
CA GLU A 644 -33.01 7.97 16.21
C GLU A 644 -33.17 6.93 17.32
N ARG A 645 -33.31 5.64 16.98
CA ARG A 645 -33.47 4.56 17.96
C ARG A 645 -32.25 4.40 18.89
N LYS A 646 -31.06 4.84 18.46
CA LYS A 646 -29.83 4.80 19.26
C LYS A 646 -29.63 6.05 20.12
N VAL A 647 -30.13 7.19 19.67
CA VAL A 647 -30.06 8.46 20.41
C VAL A 647 -31.17 8.58 21.46
N VAL A 648 -32.37 8.05 21.21
CA VAL A 648 -33.51 8.14 22.15
C VAL A 648 -33.18 7.62 23.56
N PRO A 649 -32.52 6.47 23.75
CA PRO A 649 -32.09 6.02 25.08
C PRO A 649 -31.13 7.01 25.76
N LEU A 650 -30.20 7.60 25.00
CA LEU A 650 -29.27 8.59 25.52
C LEU A 650 -29.99 9.87 25.98
N ILE A 651 -31.05 10.30 25.29
CA ILE A 651 -31.90 11.41 25.72
C ILE A 651 -32.64 11.05 27.01
N ALA A 652 -33.21 9.84 27.09
CA ALA A 652 -33.92 9.37 28.28
C ALA A 652 -33.02 9.31 29.53
N GLU A 653 -31.74 8.98 29.33
CA GLU A 653 -30.70 8.99 30.38
C GLU A 653 -30.09 10.38 30.62
N ASN A 654 -30.65 11.43 29.99
CA ASN A 654 -30.16 12.81 30.04
C ASN A 654 -28.68 12.96 29.61
N MET A 655 -28.23 12.11 28.70
CA MET A 655 -26.89 12.14 28.12
C MET A 655 -26.85 13.03 26.87
N ALA A 656 -27.93 13.13 26.10
CA ALA A 656 -28.02 13.99 24.92
C ALA A 656 -29.19 14.99 25.00
N ASP A 657 -29.16 16.03 24.18
CA ASP A 657 -30.21 17.04 24.13
C ASP A 657 -31.49 16.50 23.46
N ALA A 658 -32.65 16.83 24.02
CA ALA A 658 -33.93 16.42 23.44
C ALA A 658 -34.17 16.99 22.03
N SER A 659 -33.58 18.14 21.72
CA SER A 659 -33.60 18.78 20.40
C SER A 659 -32.92 17.93 19.32
N VAL A 660 -31.89 17.15 19.67
CA VAL A 660 -31.26 16.20 18.74
C VAL A 660 -32.26 15.16 18.27
N GLY A 661 -33.04 14.59 19.21
CA GLY A 661 -34.09 13.62 18.89
C GLY A 661 -35.16 14.22 17.98
N LYS A 662 -35.57 15.46 18.27
CA LYS A 662 -36.56 16.20 17.46
C LYS A 662 -36.06 16.42 16.03
N TYR A 663 -34.81 16.83 15.87
CA TYR A 663 -34.21 17.07 14.55
C TYR A 663 -34.05 15.77 13.74
N ILE A 664 -33.50 14.70 14.33
CA ILE A 664 -33.32 13.42 13.62
C ILE A 664 -34.67 12.82 13.20
N ASN A 665 -35.69 12.94 14.06
CA ASN A 665 -37.04 12.52 13.73
C ASN A 665 -37.56 13.28 12.50
N ARG A 666 -37.45 14.61 12.50
CA ARG A 666 -37.88 15.45 11.38
C ARG A 666 -37.05 15.22 10.11
N LEU A 667 -35.76 14.94 10.25
CA LEU A 667 -34.89 14.61 9.13
C LEU A 667 -35.34 13.33 8.41
N SER A 668 -35.83 12.32 9.14
CA SER A 668 -36.42 11.13 8.52
C SER A 668 -37.65 11.46 7.66
N ASP A 669 -38.44 12.47 8.03
CA ASP A 669 -39.56 12.94 7.22
C ASP A 669 -39.07 13.70 5.98
N TYR A 670 -38.09 14.59 6.15
CA TYR A 670 -37.46 15.29 5.03
C TYR A 670 -36.89 14.32 4.00
N LEU A 671 -36.13 13.30 4.43
CA LEU A 671 -35.54 12.30 3.53
C LEU A 671 -36.60 11.47 2.80
N PHE A 672 -37.78 11.28 3.41
CA PHE A 672 -38.89 10.67 2.70
C PHE A 672 -39.42 11.57 1.59
N THR A 673 -39.73 12.83 1.90
CA THR A 673 -40.27 13.80 0.94
C THR A 673 -39.26 14.10 -0.18
N ALA A 674 -37.98 14.25 0.16
CA ALA A 674 -36.88 14.43 -0.79
C ALA A 674 -36.74 13.24 -1.75
N ALA A 675 -36.89 12.00 -1.27
CA ALA A 675 -36.86 10.83 -2.14
C ALA A 675 -38.01 10.83 -3.17
N ARG A 676 -39.21 11.26 -2.75
CA ARG A 676 -40.38 11.40 -3.63
C ARG A 676 -40.18 12.52 -4.65
N HIS A 677 -39.64 13.65 -4.22
CA HIS A 677 -39.26 14.77 -5.08
C HIS A 677 -38.24 14.35 -6.15
N ALA A 678 -37.15 13.70 -5.75
CA ALA A 678 -36.13 13.19 -6.67
C ALA A 678 -36.74 12.25 -7.72
N ALA A 679 -37.58 11.29 -7.30
CA ALA A 679 -38.25 10.37 -8.22
C ALA A 679 -39.15 11.11 -9.22
N LYS A 680 -39.95 12.08 -8.75
CA LYS A 680 -40.81 12.89 -9.61
C LYS A 680 -40.01 13.75 -10.59
N PHE A 681 -38.98 14.43 -10.11
CA PHE A 681 -38.12 15.31 -10.90
C PHE A 681 -37.41 14.52 -12.02
N GLU A 682 -36.91 13.32 -11.71
CA GLU A 682 -36.25 12.42 -12.66
C GLU A 682 -37.23 11.68 -13.60
N GLY A 683 -38.54 11.94 -13.50
CA GLY A 683 -39.57 11.27 -14.31
C GLY A 683 -39.69 9.76 -14.01
N LYS A 684 -39.32 9.32 -12.80
CA LYS A 684 -39.40 7.92 -12.35
C LYS A 684 -40.67 7.72 -11.52
N ALA A 685 -41.44 6.69 -11.86
CA ALA A 685 -42.64 6.36 -11.11
C ALA A 685 -42.32 5.77 -9.73
N GLU A 686 -42.99 6.28 -8.69
CA GLU A 686 -43.04 5.65 -7.37
C GLU A 686 -43.72 4.28 -7.48
N ARG A 687 -43.09 3.21 -6.99
CA ARG A 687 -43.72 1.89 -6.99
C ARG A 687 -44.69 1.75 -5.83
N ILE A 688 -45.99 1.74 -6.13
CA ILE A 688 -47.03 1.48 -5.14
C ILE A 688 -46.95 0.02 -4.65
N TYR A 689 -46.95 -0.15 -3.33
CA TYR A 689 -47.07 -1.47 -2.71
C TYR A 689 -48.43 -2.11 -3.04
N LYS A 690 -48.39 -3.34 -3.54
CA LYS A 690 -49.57 -4.18 -3.73
C LYS A 690 -49.42 -5.42 -2.87
N LYS A 691 -50.37 -5.64 -1.95
CA LYS A 691 -50.41 -6.87 -1.16
C LYS A 691 -50.50 -8.08 -2.11
N PRO A 692 -49.62 -9.08 -2.01
CA PRO A 692 -49.75 -10.32 -2.77
C PRO A 692 -51.12 -10.95 -2.48
N LYS A 693 -51.83 -11.39 -3.51
CA LYS A 693 -53.12 -12.08 -3.38
C LYS A 693 -52.94 -13.50 -2.89
#